data_AF-A0A1J4LS64-F1
#
_entry.id   AF-A0A1J4LS64-F1
#
_cell.length_a   1.000
_cell.length_b   1.000
_cell.length_c   1.000
_cell.angle_alpha   90.00
_cell.angle_beta   90.00
_cell.angle_gamma   90.00
#
_symmetry.space_group_name_H-M   'P 1'
#
loop_
_entity.id
_entity.type
_entity.pdbx_description
1 polymer ?
#
loop_
_entity_poly.entity_id
_entity_poly.type
_entity_poly.pdbx_seq_one_letter_code
_entity_poly.pdbx_strand_id
1 'polypeptide(L)'
;MSDEYTPDDERRPAENRTGNEGTERTGRGERADRAKRTGRGNWRHSRRRFLQTAAVTGAAAGISAVGVAEDQDEAADDEEDTDDAGDWSQIELGGFSDAWIGQSPEEIEDVENPTLYLEEGESYEVTWENLDDVEHNFVIINEEGEHLLETDLMGEAGETQTVEFEAESEMAEYYCGPHPQTMRGEISFEEPEEPEPEEMERYFPEGPTVGVDPVATGLSAPTDFGDPPGTDSQYVAEQTGEIYAIGEDGVEDEPWLDIGDRMVAVAEDFYGDDYADPDQDYDERGLVGLEFHPDYEENGRFVLNYSAPPVDVMPESWSHVQVVSEFTVDDDGEPDPDSERRLMEFYMPQYNHNSGPMAFDSDGCLLVPMGDGGGADDRLEGHVEDWYDENEGGNGQDTTQSLLGGVLRIDIDSEPTEHPARGSLIHLDLDEDDVDEPEEDAGYAIPQDNPFCEGEELEGEGLEEYYAWGLRNPFGITVSEDDQIIVADPGQVLYEPAYRIEKAGNYGWNVREGSHCFSTETPATPPEECPLETPEDVRGGEPLIDPVVEYPQVYEGNPVGIVITGGHTYEADAIEELQGAYIFGDWTSDQGRIQPRGRVFAAHPEDVPDVSEERAEFGGRPRDDLWEMEEVLFGEDGGPLNHFVRQFGRGEDGEVYVLANQEGVPEGDTGVVLELVPEGEGVPLDEVQEVEEDDEEEPDEPENDVADDEEPDEPENDVADDEEPDEPENDVADEDEEPENDVADEDDE
;
A
#
# COMPACT_ATOMS: atom_id res chain seq x y z
N MET A 1 48.98 -55.37 -16.30
CA MET A 1 47.93 -55.93 -17.16
C MET A 1 46.73 -55.02 -16.89
N SER A 2 46.73 -53.75 -17.32
CA SER A 2 46.62 -53.22 -18.70
C SER A 2 45.33 -53.76 -19.35
N ASP A 3 44.35 -52.95 -19.78
CA ASP A 3 44.35 -51.68 -20.53
C ASP A 3 43.09 -50.87 -20.10
N GLU A 4 43.01 -49.54 -19.89
CA GLU A 4 43.27 -48.34 -20.72
C GLU A 4 42.62 -48.33 -22.10
N TYR A 5 41.58 -47.49 -22.28
CA TYR A 5 41.24 -46.87 -23.57
C TYR A 5 40.35 -45.62 -23.42
N THR A 6 40.95 -44.44 -23.51
CA THR A 6 40.37 -43.24 -24.15
C THR A 6 40.89 -43.17 -25.60
N PRO A 7 40.22 -42.40 -26.49
CA PRO A 7 40.94 -41.27 -27.05
C PRO A 7 40.10 -40.01 -27.37
N ASP A 8 40.86 -38.92 -27.38
CA ASP A 8 40.67 -37.51 -27.72
C ASP A 8 40.08 -37.11 -29.09
N ASP A 9 39.42 -35.93 -29.05
CA ASP A 9 39.64 -34.68 -29.83
C ASP A 9 39.53 -34.64 -31.38
N GLU A 10 38.66 -33.74 -31.88
CA GLU A 10 39.04 -32.54 -32.69
C GLU A 10 37.85 -31.90 -33.45
N ARG A 11 37.52 -30.66 -33.03
CA ARG A 11 37.43 -29.41 -33.83
C ARG A 11 36.64 -29.33 -35.17
N ARG A 12 35.74 -28.34 -35.16
CA ARG A 12 35.57 -27.17 -36.09
C ARG A 12 34.49 -27.20 -37.21
N PRO A 13 34.04 -26.00 -37.69
CA PRO A 13 32.63 -25.59 -37.83
C PRO A 13 32.16 -25.39 -39.29
N ALA A 14 30.89 -25.02 -39.49
CA ALA A 14 30.37 -24.38 -40.72
C ALA A 14 29.07 -23.61 -40.38
N GLU A 15 29.07 -22.28 -40.38
CA GLU A 15 28.80 -21.38 -41.52
C GLU A 15 27.31 -21.28 -41.94
N ASN A 16 26.61 -20.31 -41.32
CA ASN A 16 26.09 -19.07 -41.91
C ASN A 16 25.43 -19.11 -43.32
N ARG A 17 24.18 -18.62 -43.41
CA ARG A 17 23.74 -17.79 -44.55
C ARG A 17 22.47 -16.96 -44.28
N THR A 18 22.69 -15.63 -44.21
CA THR A 18 21.97 -14.51 -44.88
C THR A 18 20.50 -14.25 -44.51
N GLY A 19 20.05 -13.06 -44.11
CA GLY A 19 20.64 -11.72 -44.11
C GLY A 19 19.62 -10.68 -44.62
N ASN A 20 19.45 -9.57 -43.91
CA ASN A 20 19.14 -8.22 -44.40
C ASN A 20 19.31 -7.25 -43.20
N GLU A 21 20.46 -6.57 -43.04
CA GLU A 21 20.71 -5.18 -43.47
C GLU A 21 19.47 -4.28 -43.26
N GLY A 22 19.45 -3.28 -42.38
CA GLY A 22 20.51 -2.41 -41.85
C GLY A 22 20.16 -0.96 -42.20
N THR A 23 20.02 -0.08 -41.22
CA THR A 23 20.26 1.37 -41.41
C THR A 23 20.67 2.00 -40.08
N GLU A 24 21.97 2.18 -39.90
CA GLU A 24 22.52 3.17 -38.99
C GLU A 24 22.21 4.58 -39.51
N ARG A 25 21.89 5.50 -38.60
CA ARG A 25 22.21 6.92 -38.79
C ARG A 25 22.52 7.60 -37.47
N THR A 26 23.80 7.89 -37.31
CA THR A 26 24.38 8.85 -36.38
C THR A 26 23.97 10.28 -36.75
N GLY A 27 23.80 11.16 -35.74
CA GLY A 27 23.60 12.59 -35.97
C GLY A 27 23.16 13.40 -34.75
N ARG A 28 24.14 13.79 -33.93
CA ARG A 28 24.08 14.83 -32.89
C ARG A 28 23.59 16.18 -33.47
N GLY A 29 22.67 16.88 -32.78
CA GLY A 29 22.47 18.32 -33.00
C GLY A 29 21.11 18.91 -32.59
N GLU A 30 21.18 19.78 -31.57
CA GLU A 30 20.33 20.96 -31.31
C GLU A 30 19.03 20.81 -30.49
N ARG A 31 19.14 21.36 -29.27
CA ARG A 31 18.07 21.85 -28.40
C ARG A 31 16.98 22.59 -29.17
N ALA A 32 15.72 22.33 -28.82
CA ALA A 32 14.64 23.30 -28.95
C ALA A 32 13.81 23.25 -27.66
N ASP A 33 13.78 24.40 -26.98
CA ASP A 33 12.84 24.73 -25.90
C ASP A 33 11.42 24.28 -26.27
N ARG A 34 10.80 23.45 -25.42
CA ARG A 34 9.35 23.33 -25.37
C ARG A 34 8.88 23.72 -23.98
N ALA A 35 8.29 24.91 -23.93
CA ALA A 35 7.72 25.51 -22.75
C ALA A 35 6.64 24.61 -22.11
N LYS A 36 6.69 24.60 -20.78
CA LYS A 36 5.66 24.23 -19.82
C LYS A 36 4.24 24.43 -20.36
N ARG A 37 3.45 23.35 -20.31
CA ARG A 37 1.99 23.40 -20.17
C ARG A 37 1.63 22.44 -19.05
N THR A 38 1.72 22.97 -17.84
CA THR A 38 1.06 22.47 -16.64
C THR A 38 -0.45 22.61 -16.83
N GLY A 39 -1.18 21.54 -16.54
CA GLY A 39 -2.63 21.51 -16.58
C GLY A 39 -3.19 20.31 -15.84
N ARG A 40 -2.71 20.02 -14.61
CA ARG A 40 -3.50 19.26 -13.62
C ARG A 40 -4.68 20.14 -13.24
N GLY A 41 -5.90 19.67 -13.53
CA GLY A 41 -7.13 20.29 -13.06
C GLY A 41 -7.50 19.68 -11.71
N ASN A 42 -7.52 20.49 -10.65
CA ASN A 42 -8.20 20.16 -9.39
C ASN A 42 -9.63 19.70 -9.67
N TRP A 43 -9.97 18.45 -9.33
CA TRP A 43 -11.36 18.04 -9.16
C TRP A 43 -11.81 18.43 -7.76
N ARG A 44 -12.16 19.70 -7.60
CA ARG A 44 -13.03 20.15 -6.50
C ARG A 44 -14.48 20.02 -6.98
N HIS A 45 -15.29 19.22 -6.30
CA HIS A 45 -16.75 19.23 -6.50
C HIS A 45 -17.31 20.63 -6.24
N SER A 46 -17.54 21.38 -7.31
CA SER A 46 -18.45 22.52 -7.28
C SER A 46 -19.83 21.98 -7.57
N ARG A 47 -20.68 21.83 -6.54
CA ARG A 47 -22.14 21.67 -6.71
C ARG A 47 -22.66 22.71 -7.71
N ARG A 48 -22.84 22.32 -8.98
CA ARG A 48 -23.42 23.15 -10.02
C ARG A 48 -24.67 22.44 -10.52
N ARG A 49 -25.82 22.93 -10.05
CA ARG A 49 -27.09 22.72 -10.72
C ARG A 49 -26.93 23.04 -12.21
N PHE A 50 -27.03 22.01 -13.04
CA PHE A 50 -26.98 22.12 -14.48
C PHE A 50 -28.23 22.84 -14.97
N LEU A 51 -28.05 23.95 -15.68
CA LEU A 51 -29.16 24.67 -16.33
C LEU A 51 -29.24 24.21 -17.78
N GLN A 52 -30.21 23.33 -18.07
CA GLN A 52 -30.60 22.94 -19.43
C GLN A 52 -30.80 24.17 -20.32
N THR A 53 -29.97 24.31 -21.36
CA THR A 53 -30.23 25.21 -22.48
C THR A 53 -30.27 24.39 -23.77
N ALA A 54 -31.44 23.82 -24.07
CA ALA A 54 -31.72 23.16 -25.34
C ALA A 54 -31.60 24.18 -26.51
N ALA A 55 -30.58 24.02 -27.35
CA ALA A 55 -30.47 24.71 -28.63
C ALA A 55 -31.24 23.94 -29.71
N VAL A 56 -32.58 24.03 -29.68
CA VAL A 56 -33.45 23.45 -30.72
C VAL A 56 -33.23 24.20 -32.05
N THR A 57 -32.54 23.57 -33.01
CA THR A 57 -32.52 24.02 -34.40
C THR A 57 -33.64 23.31 -35.16
N GLY A 58 -34.79 23.97 -35.26
CA GLY A 58 -36.04 23.36 -35.71
C GLY A 58 -36.19 23.03 -37.20
N ALA A 59 -37.18 22.18 -37.46
CA ALA A 59 -37.97 22.16 -38.69
C ALA A 59 -39.47 22.30 -38.34
N ALA A 60 -40.15 23.23 -39.02
CA ALA A 60 -41.41 23.83 -38.61
C ALA A 60 -42.69 23.15 -39.15
N ALA A 61 -43.75 23.10 -38.32
CA ALA A 61 -45.18 23.35 -38.61
C ALA A 61 -46.01 22.92 -37.38
N GLY A 62 -46.96 23.63 -36.77
CA GLY A 62 -47.63 24.91 -36.98
C GLY A 62 -48.97 24.90 -36.21
N ILE A 63 -49.42 26.10 -35.77
CA ILE A 63 -50.80 26.49 -35.40
C ILE A 63 -51.24 26.36 -33.91
N SER A 64 -51.12 27.49 -33.20
CA SER A 64 -52.13 28.24 -32.39
C SER A 64 -53.25 27.54 -31.61
N ALA A 65 -53.36 27.78 -30.28
CA ALA A 65 -54.41 28.63 -29.65
C ALA A 65 -54.45 28.61 -28.08
N VAL A 66 -54.13 29.77 -27.48
CA VAL A 66 -54.83 30.52 -26.39
C VAL A 66 -55.69 29.79 -25.33
N GLY A 67 -55.43 30.07 -24.03
CA GLY A 67 -56.51 30.46 -23.10
C GLY A 67 -56.40 30.09 -21.60
N VAL A 68 -55.91 31.06 -20.83
CA VAL A 68 -56.06 31.37 -19.38
C VAL A 68 -57.32 30.82 -18.65
N ALA A 69 -57.15 30.35 -17.40
CA ALA A 69 -58.06 30.64 -16.28
C ALA A 69 -57.40 30.36 -14.90
N GLU A 70 -57.46 31.36 -14.01
CA GLU A 70 -57.18 31.28 -12.58
C GLU A 70 -58.40 30.79 -11.77
N ASP A 71 -58.08 30.27 -10.58
CA ASP A 71 -58.73 30.42 -9.25
C ASP A 71 -59.67 29.33 -8.67
N GLN A 72 -59.21 28.83 -7.51
CA GLN A 72 -59.89 28.65 -6.20
C GLN A 72 -60.48 27.29 -5.74
N ASP A 73 -60.02 26.92 -4.52
CA ASP A 73 -60.63 26.12 -3.43
C ASP A 73 -60.76 24.58 -3.68
N GLU A 74 -60.42 23.62 -2.79
CA GLU A 74 -60.45 23.51 -1.33
C GLU A 74 -59.39 22.50 -0.79
N ALA A 75 -59.12 22.58 0.51
CA ALA A 75 -58.27 21.69 1.30
C ALA A 75 -58.75 20.22 1.36
N ALA A 76 -57.80 19.29 1.31
CA ALA A 76 -57.90 17.96 1.93
C ALA A 76 -56.48 17.52 2.34
N ASP A 77 -56.32 17.17 3.61
CA ASP A 77 -55.20 16.40 4.14
C ASP A 77 -55.19 15.03 3.46
N ASP A 78 -54.05 14.66 2.88
CA ASP A 78 -53.53 13.29 2.71
C ASP A 78 -52.08 13.48 2.22
N GLU A 79 -51.14 13.55 3.17
CA GLU A 79 -49.73 13.25 2.90
C GLU A 79 -49.68 11.73 2.67
N GLU A 80 -49.85 11.32 1.41
CA GLU A 80 -49.28 10.06 0.94
C GLU A 80 -47.81 10.35 0.68
N ASP A 81 -46.95 9.74 1.50
CA ASP A 81 -45.59 9.36 1.11
C ASP A 81 -45.71 8.64 -0.25
N THR A 82 -45.39 9.34 -1.33
CA THR A 82 -44.96 8.69 -2.56
C THR A 82 -43.47 8.54 -2.42
N ASP A 83 -43.03 7.28 -2.31
CA ASP A 83 -41.65 6.86 -2.42
C ASP A 83 -40.95 7.66 -3.54
N ASP A 84 -39.88 8.37 -3.18
CA ASP A 84 -39.04 9.15 -4.10
C ASP A 84 -38.19 8.15 -4.90
N ALA A 85 -38.83 7.35 -5.77
CA ALA A 85 -38.13 6.56 -6.78
C ALA A 85 -37.56 7.54 -7.81
N GLY A 86 -36.26 7.44 -8.08
CA GLY A 86 -35.52 8.32 -8.97
C GLY A 86 -36.18 8.45 -10.35
N ASP A 87 -36.00 9.60 -11.01
CA ASP A 87 -36.53 9.85 -12.35
C ASP A 87 -35.74 9.06 -13.40
N TRP A 88 -36.08 7.78 -13.56
CA TRP A 88 -35.47 6.88 -14.54
C TRP A 88 -35.62 7.36 -15.99
N SER A 89 -36.47 8.35 -16.29
CA SER A 89 -36.59 8.89 -17.67
C SER A 89 -35.30 9.57 -18.17
N GLN A 90 -34.40 9.96 -17.26
CA GLN A 90 -33.07 10.48 -17.54
C GLN A 90 -32.02 9.65 -16.81
N ILE A 91 -31.16 9.00 -17.59
CA ILE A 91 -30.08 8.15 -17.10
C ILE A 91 -28.76 8.82 -17.47
N GLU A 92 -27.86 8.96 -16.50
CA GLU A 92 -26.52 9.50 -16.68
C GLU A 92 -25.47 8.42 -16.36
N LEU A 93 -24.50 8.24 -17.25
CA LEU A 93 -23.40 7.30 -17.12
C LEU A 93 -22.03 7.98 -17.36
N GLY A 94 -20.98 7.46 -16.76
CA GLY A 94 -19.59 7.73 -17.09
C GLY A 94 -18.99 6.56 -17.86
N GLY A 95 -18.32 6.83 -18.98
CA GLY A 95 -17.61 5.81 -19.74
C GLY A 95 -16.13 5.78 -19.36
N PHE A 96 -15.67 4.65 -18.80
CA PHE A 96 -14.26 4.37 -18.54
C PHE A 96 -13.92 2.99 -19.13
N SER A 97 -12.71 2.77 -19.64
CA SER A 97 -12.37 1.52 -20.36
C SER A 97 -12.59 0.24 -19.55
N ASP A 98 -12.64 0.36 -18.22
CA ASP A 98 -12.89 -0.74 -17.29
C ASP A 98 -14.37 -0.97 -16.97
N ALA A 99 -15.24 0.05 -17.08
CA ALA A 99 -16.69 -0.09 -16.84
C ALA A 99 -17.53 1.13 -17.31
N TRP A 100 -18.84 0.94 -17.47
CA TRP A 100 -19.78 2.05 -17.34
C TRP A 100 -19.98 2.36 -15.86
N ILE A 101 -19.88 3.62 -15.44
CA ILE A 101 -20.14 4.04 -14.05
C ILE A 101 -21.47 4.78 -14.00
N GLY A 102 -22.43 4.36 -13.17
CA GLY A 102 -23.68 5.09 -13.04
C GLY A 102 -23.48 6.44 -12.32
N GLN A 103 -24.27 7.44 -12.70
CA GLN A 103 -24.21 8.81 -12.15
C GLN A 103 -25.60 9.33 -11.75
N SER A 104 -26.64 8.96 -12.49
CA SER A 104 -28.03 9.29 -12.17
C SER A 104 -28.97 8.29 -12.86
N PRO A 105 -30.07 7.86 -12.23
CA PRO A 105 -30.57 8.29 -10.92
C PRO A 105 -29.75 7.73 -9.74
N GLU A 106 -30.05 8.17 -8.51
CA GLU A 106 -29.28 7.86 -7.27
C GLU A 106 -29.12 6.33 -7.07
N GLU A 107 -30.08 5.54 -7.54
CA GLU A 107 -30.08 4.08 -7.45
C GLU A 107 -28.94 3.41 -8.24
N ILE A 108 -28.32 4.11 -9.19
CA ILE A 108 -27.18 3.59 -9.96
C ILE A 108 -25.89 4.38 -9.72
N GLU A 109 -25.89 5.38 -8.84
CA GLU A 109 -24.71 6.22 -8.58
C GLU A 109 -23.53 5.32 -8.12
N ASP A 110 -22.39 5.48 -8.78
CA ASP A 110 -21.14 4.73 -8.54
C ASP A 110 -21.23 3.20 -8.72
N VAL A 111 -22.32 2.69 -9.29
CA VAL A 111 -22.45 1.29 -9.66
C VAL A 111 -21.76 1.04 -11.00
N GLU A 112 -20.87 0.04 -11.04
CA GLU A 112 -20.26 -0.42 -12.29
C GLU A 112 -21.25 -1.26 -13.12
N ASN A 113 -21.36 -0.94 -14.40
CA ASN A 113 -22.24 -1.59 -15.38
C ASN A 113 -23.68 -1.78 -14.88
N PRO A 114 -24.35 -0.71 -14.38
CA PRO A 114 -25.62 -0.82 -13.68
C PRO A 114 -26.72 -1.44 -14.53
N THR A 115 -27.63 -2.20 -13.92
CA THR A 115 -28.85 -2.64 -14.61
C THR A 115 -29.75 -1.43 -14.87
N LEU A 116 -30.15 -1.21 -16.13
CA LEU A 116 -31.10 -0.16 -16.48
C LEU A 116 -32.53 -0.73 -16.39
N TYR A 117 -33.31 -0.23 -15.44
CA TYR A 117 -34.71 -0.62 -15.26
C TYR A 117 -35.62 0.26 -16.12
N LEU A 118 -36.28 -0.35 -17.12
CA LEU A 118 -37.08 0.34 -18.11
C LEU A 118 -38.53 -0.16 -18.13
N GLU A 119 -39.47 0.70 -18.48
CA GLU A 119 -40.86 0.34 -18.72
C GLU A 119 -41.14 0.24 -20.23
N GLU A 120 -41.74 -0.88 -20.66
CA GLU A 120 -42.02 -1.11 -22.08
C GLU A 120 -42.93 -0.02 -22.67
N GLY A 121 -42.44 0.66 -23.71
CA GLY A 121 -43.13 1.73 -24.41
C GLY A 121 -42.95 3.12 -23.80
N GLU A 122 -42.15 3.26 -22.74
CA GLU A 122 -41.70 4.55 -22.23
C GLU A 122 -40.46 5.06 -22.98
N SER A 123 -40.22 6.38 -22.92
CA SER A 123 -39.09 7.02 -23.59
C SER A 123 -38.04 7.42 -22.57
N TYR A 124 -36.80 7.04 -22.86
CA TYR A 124 -35.65 7.24 -22.00
C TYR A 124 -34.61 8.10 -22.71
N GLU A 125 -33.94 8.95 -21.95
CA GLU A 125 -32.77 9.71 -22.36
C GLU A 125 -31.55 9.20 -21.61
N VAL A 126 -30.61 8.56 -22.31
CA VAL A 126 -29.30 8.19 -21.73
C VAL A 126 -28.29 9.23 -22.17
N THR A 127 -27.70 9.94 -21.21
CA THR A 127 -26.54 10.81 -21.41
C THR A 127 -25.32 10.13 -20.82
N TRP A 128 -24.22 10.11 -21.56
CA TRP A 128 -22.97 9.59 -21.04
C TRP A 128 -21.80 10.54 -21.31
N GLU A 129 -20.91 10.67 -20.33
CA GLU A 129 -19.65 11.41 -20.41
C GLU A 129 -18.48 10.46 -20.61
N ASN A 130 -17.57 10.78 -21.52
CA ASN A 130 -16.31 10.07 -21.62
C ASN A 130 -15.39 10.48 -20.46
N LEU A 131 -15.05 9.55 -19.59
CA LEU A 131 -14.19 9.79 -18.43
C LEU A 131 -12.71 9.53 -18.72
N ASP A 132 -12.40 8.89 -19.86
CA ASP A 132 -11.04 8.64 -20.30
C ASP A 132 -10.77 9.24 -21.70
N ASP A 133 -9.52 9.29 -22.14
CA ASP A 133 -9.17 9.74 -23.51
C ASP A 133 -9.19 8.55 -24.50
N VAL A 134 -10.10 7.58 -24.30
CA VAL A 134 -10.28 6.38 -25.14
C VAL A 134 -11.62 6.46 -25.90
N GLU A 135 -11.70 5.78 -27.05
CA GLU A 135 -12.92 5.76 -27.86
C GLU A 135 -14.03 4.92 -27.22
N HIS A 136 -15.22 5.52 -27.02
CA HIS A 136 -16.42 4.85 -26.51
C HIS A 136 -17.65 5.13 -27.36
N ASN A 137 -18.61 4.20 -27.34
CA ASN A 137 -19.96 4.42 -27.83
C ASN A 137 -20.96 3.60 -27.00
N PHE A 138 -22.23 3.98 -27.03
CA PHE A 138 -23.30 3.28 -26.33
C PHE A 138 -24.11 2.43 -27.31
N VAL A 139 -24.23 1.13 -27.04
CA VAL A 139 -24.91 0.16 -27.90
C VAL A 139 -25.93 -0.60 -27.07
N ILE A 140 -27.16 -0.79 -27.59
CA ILE A 140 -28.17 -1.69 -27.01
C ILE A 140 -28.37 -2.88 -27.94
N ILE A 141 -28.43 -4.09 -27.38
CA ILE A 141 -28.71 -5.34 -28.09
C ILE A 141 -29.89 -6.11 -27.48
N ASN A 142 -30.47 -7.02 -28.27
CA ASN A 142 -31.40 -8.03 -27.77
C ASN A 142 -30.68 -9.32 -27.31
N GLU A 143 -31.44 -10.26 -26.72
CA GLU A 143 -30.93 -11.58 -26.28
C GLU A 143 -30.26 -12.39 -27.42
N GLU A 144 -30.61 -12.13 -28.68
CA GLU A 144 -30.02 -12.80 -29.85
C GLU A 144 -28.74 -12.10 -30.35
N GLY A 145 -28.32 -11.01 -29.69
CA GLY A 145 -27.15 -10.19 -30.01
C GLY A 145 -27.37 -9.25 -31.20
N GLU A 146 -28.61 -8.98 -31.60
CA GLU A 146 -28.91 -8.03 -32.66
C GLU A 146 -28.88 -6.58 -32.12
N HIS A 147 -28.18 -5.68 -32.82
CA HIS A 147 -28.08 -4.27 -32.45
C HIS A 147 -29.42 -3.57 -32.67
N LEU A 148 -29.96 -2.98 -31.60
CA LEU A 148 -31.18 -2.19 -31.59
C LEU A 148 -30.87 -0.69 -31.66
N LEU A 149 -29.80 -0.27 -30.97
CA LEU A 149 -29.34 1.10 -30.89
C LEU A 149 -27.81 1.14 -30.85
N GLU A 150 -27.22 2.16 -31.47
CA GLU A 150 -25.77 2.38 -31.49
C GLU A 150 -25.49 3.87 -31.70
N THR A 151 -24.71 4.48 -30.82
CA THR A 151 -24.28 5.87 -30.94
C THR A 151 -22.97 6.00 -31.72
N ASP A 152 -22.62 7.23 -32.12
CA ASP A 152 -21.31 7.50 -32.72
C ASP A 152 -20.20 7.35 -31.65
N LEU A 153 -18.97 7.02 -32.07
CA LEU A 153 -17.80 6.98 -31.19
C LEU A 153 -17.36 8.40 -30.80
N MET A 154 -17.03 8.59 -29.52
CA MET A 154 -16.37 9.77 -28.97
C MET A 154 -15.09 9.35 -28.28
N GLY A 155 -14.05 10.19 -28.27
CA GLY A 155 -12.73 9.77 -27.77
C GLY A 155 -11.95 10.86 -27.04
N GLU A 156 -12.53 12.03 -26.79
CA GLU A 156 -11.92 13.06 -25.95
C GLU A 156 -12.57 13.03 -24.56
N ALA A 157 -11.77 13.04 -23.50
CA ALA A 157 -12.29 13.09 -22.13
C ALA A 157 -13.14 14.35 -21.88
N GLY A 158 -14.25 14.18 -21.17
CA GLY A 158 -15.27 15.20 -20.92
C GLY A 158 -16.24 15.44 -22.09
N GLU A 159 -16.14 14.70 -23.19
CA GLU A 159 -17.18 14.71 -24.24
C GLU A 159 -18.43 13.98 -23.76
N THR A 160 -19.59 14.59 -23.95
CA THR A 160 -20.89 14.00 -23.61
C THR A 160 -21.73 13.71 -24.83
N GLN A 161 -22.40 12.56 -24.86
CA GLN A 161 -23.39 12.22 -25.88
C GLN A 161 -24.68 11.76 -25.23
N THR A 162 -25.79 12.20 -25.82
CA THR A 162 -27.14 11.88 -25.36
C THR A 162 -27.88 11.12 -26.45
N VAL A 163 -28.57 10.07 -26.07
CA VAL A 163 -29.43 9.29 -26.96
C VAL A 163 -30.81 9.09 -26.35
N GLU A 164 -31.84 9.38 -27.15
CA GLU A 164 -33.24 9.13 -26.79
C GLU A 164 -33.71 7.84 -27.48
N PHE A 165 -34.37 6.96 -26.74
CA PHE A 165 -35.00 5.75 -27.29
C PHE A 165 -36.32 5.40 -26.59
N GLU A 166 -37.17 4.65 -27.29
CA GLU A 166 -38.37 4.05 -26.71
C GLU A 166 -37.99 2.63 -26.27
N ALA A 167 -38.26 2.29 -25.01
CA ALA A 167 -37.86 1.00 -24.46
C ALA A 167 -38.75 -0.12 -25.04
N GLU A 168 -38.11 -1.10 -25.69
CA GLU A 168 -38.78 -2.24 -26.30
C GLU A 168 -38.39 -3.50 -25.51
N SER A 169 -39.36 -4.37 -25.19
CA SER A 169 -39.15 -5.58 -24.38
C SER A 169 -38.15 -6.61 -24.97
N GLU A 170 -37.62 -6.36 -26.17
CA GLU A 170 -36.53 -7.13 -26.75
C GLU A 170 -35.13 -6.62 -26.36
N MET A 171 -35.00 -5.41 -25.82
CA MET A 171 -33.74 -4.88 -25.29
C MET A 171 -33.30 -5.71 -24.08
N ALA A 172 -32.05 -6.16 -24.06
CA ALA A 172 -31.55 -7.08 -23.04
C ALA A 172 -30.24 -6.60 -22.40
N GLU A 173 -29.32 -6.05 -23.19
CA GLU A 173 -28.03 -5.59 -22.68
C GLU A 173 -27.64 -4.29 -23.37
N TYR A 174 -26.82 -3.49 -22.69
CA TYR A 174 -26.10 -2.38 -23.29
C TYR A 174 -24.59 -2.54 -23.09
N TYR A 175 -23.79 -2.02 -24.02
CA TYR A 175 -22.34 -2.14 -23.92
C TYR A 175 -21.58 -1.09 -24.74
N CYS A 176 -20.28 -0.99 -24.51
CA CYS A 176 -19.35 -0.22 -25.32
C CYS A 176 -18.73 -1.06 -26.45
N GLY A 177 -18.85 -0.61 -27.70
CA GLY A 177 -18.36 -1.34 -28.88
C GLY A 177 -16.86 -1.66 -28.84
N PRO A 178 -15.99 -0.68 -28.52
CA PRO A 178 -14.55 -0.90 -28.29
C PRO A 178 -14.20 -1.78 -27.09
N HIS A 179 -14.98 -1.72 -26.01
CA HIS A 179 -14.71 -2.41 -24.73
C HIS A 179 -15.85 -3.38 -24.31
N PRO A 180 -16.22 -4.36 -25.14
CA PRO A 180 -17.45 -5.14 -24.94
C PRO A 180 -17.38 -6.19 -23.83
N GLN A 181 -16.21 -6.36 -23.19
CA GLN A 181 -15.99 -7.31 -22.10
C GLN A 181 -16.08 -6.65 -20.72
N THR A 182 -15.72 -5.37 -20.65
CA THR A 182 -15.57 -4.60 -19.41
C THR A 182 -16.71 -3.59 -19.23
N MET A 183 -17.13 -2.93 -20.32
CA MET A 183 -18.22 -1.96 -20.32
C MET A 183 -19.52 -2.58 -20.87
N ARG A 184 -20.22 -3.36 -20.06
CA ARG A 184 -21.45 -4.09 -20.44
C ARG A 184 -22.38 -4.26 -19.24
N GLY A 185 -23.61 -3.75 -19.33
CA GLY A 185 -24.65 -3.91 -18.31
C GLY A 185 -25.97 -4.46 -18.87
N GLU A 186 -26.88 -4.82 -17.96
CA GLU A 186 -28.18 -5.43 -18.27
C GLU A 186 -29.29 -4.36 -18.45
N ILE A 187 -30.31 -4.68 -19.25
CA ILE A 187 -31.57 -3.93 -19.32
C ILE A 187 -32.69 -4.83 -18.81
N SER A 188 -33.42 -4.39 -17.78
CA SER A 188 -34.54 -5.12 -17.20
C SER A 188 -35.86 -4.37 -17.39
N PHE A 189 -36.94 -5.11 -17.65
CA PHE A 189 -38.32 -4.61 -17.75
C PHE A 189 -39.21 -5.00 -16.56
N GLU A 190 -38.60 -5.63 -15.56
CA GLU A 190 -39.25 -5.98 -14.31
C GLU A 190 -38.85 -4.91 -13.30
N GLU A 191 -39.83 -4.27 -12.63
CA GLU A 191 -39.54 -3.46 -11.43
C GLU A 191 -38.62 -4.30 -10.54
N PRO A 192 -37.61 -3.72 -9.88
CA PRO A 192 -36.84 -4.46 -8.91
C PRO A 192 -37.85 -5.10 -7.96
N GLU A 193 -38.01 -6.43 -8.02
CA GLU A 193 -38.59 -7.12 -6.88
C GLU A 193 -37.61 -6.73 -5.78
N GLU A 194 -38.04 -5.88 -4.83
CA GLU A 194 -37.29 -5.67 -3.61
C GLU A 194 -36.86 -7.07 -3.20
N PRO A 195 -35.55 -7.38 -3.21
CA PRO A 195 -35.16 -8.67 -2.73
C PRO A 195 -35.74 -8.73 -1.33
N GLU A 196 -36.70 -9.64 -1.09
CA GLU A 196 -36.90 -10.12 0.27
C GLU A 196 -35.48 -10.42 0.73
N PRO A 197 -34.98 -9.80 1.81
CA PRO A 197 -33.59 -9.95 2.18
C PRO A 197 -33.43 -11.43 2.55
N GLU A 198 -33.05 -12.24 1.56
CA GLU A 198 -32.01 -13.22 1.80
C GLU A 198 -30.87 -12.33 2.24
N GLU A 199 -30.71 -12.20 3.57
CA GLU A 199 -29.49 -11.69 4.17
C GLU A 199 -28.38 -12.32 3.33
N MET A 200 -27.72 -11.55 2.45
CA MET A 200 -26.48 -12.02 1.87
C MET A 200 -25.65 -12.34 3.10
N GLU A 201 -25.47 -13.63 3.36
CA GLU A 201 -24.79 -14.10 4.54
C GLU A 201 -23.43 -13.42 4.48
N ARG A 202 -23.17 -12.47 5.39
CA ARG A 202 -21.93 -11.72 5.38
C ARG A 202 -20.80 -12.73 5.35
N TYR A 203 -19.82 -12.51 4.49
CA TYR A 203 -18.71 -13.45 4.38
C TYR A 203 -18.02 -13.63 5.74
N PHE A 204 -17.84 -12.52 6.45
CA PHE A 204 -17.40 -12.45 7.83
C PHE A 204 -18.61 -12.34 8.78
N PRO A 205 -18.71 -13.21 9.80
CA PRO A 205 -19.62 -13.01 10.91
C PRO A 205 -19.36 -11.67 11.61
N GLU A 206 -20.42 -11.06 12.16
CA GLU A 206 -20.28 -9.91 13.06
C GLU A 206 -19.66 -10.37 14.38
N GLY A 207 -18.60 -9.67 14.79
CA GLY A 207 -17.93 -9.84 16.06
C GLY A 207 -18.36 -8.81 17.11
N PRO A 208 -17.53 -8.57 18.14
CA PRO A 208 -17.83 -7.59 19.17
C PRO A 208 -17.82 -6.17 18.62
N THR A 209 -18.68 -5.33 19.19
CA THR A 209 -18.61 -3.87 19.01
C THR A 209 -17.65 -3.29 20.04
N VAL A 210 -16.75 -2.41 19.59
CA VAL A 210 -15.77 -1.72 20.45
C VAL A 210 -15.91 -0.20 20.33
N GLY A 211 -15.44 0.52 21.35
CA GLY A 211 -15.17 1.94 21.28
C GLY A 211 -13.73 2.20 20.79
N VAL A 212 -13.42 3.47 20.51
CA VAL A 212 -12.05 3.91 20.22
C VAL A 212 -11.69 5.12 21.06
N ASP A 213 -10.44 5.18 21.51
CA ASP A 213 -9.87 6.38 22.14
C ASP A 213 -8.68 6.87 21.29
N PRO A 214 -8.75 8.06 20.68
CA PRO A 214 -7.66 8.59 19.88
C PRO A 214 -6.49 9.02 20.79
N VAL A 215 -5.36 8.34 20.65
CA VAL A 215 -4.13 8.68 21.38
C VAL A 215 -3.22 9.60 20.56
N ALA A 216 -3.34 9.56 19.24
CA ALA A 216 -2.67 10.48 18.33
C ALA A 216 -3.56 10.83 17.14
N THR A 217 -3.53 12.08 16.72
CA THR A 217 -4.28 12.64 15.58
C THR A 217 -3.42 13.68 14.87
N GLY A 218 -3.78 14.06 13.65
CA GLY A 218 -3.04 15.09 12.90
C GLY A 218 -1.78 14.56 12.22
N LEU A 219 -1.62 13.24 12.14
CA LEU A 219 -0.53 12.58 11.44
C LEU A 219 -0.84 12.52 9.94
N SER A 220 0.13 12.19 9.10
CA SER A 220 -0.05 11.92 7.67
C SER A 220 -0.33 10.44 7.39
N ALA A 221 0.62 9.58 7.75
CA ALA A 221 0.63 8.16 7.44
C ALA A 221 1.40 7.39 8.53
N PRO A 222 0.76 7.12 9.68
CA PRO A 222 1.38 6.37 10.76
C PRO A 222 1.72 4.95 10.30
N THR A 223 2.96 4.52 10.53
CA THR A 223 3.49 3.21 10.10
C THR A 223 3.77 2.27 11.23
N ASP A 224 4.06 2.77 12.43
CA ASP A 224 4.27 1.94 13.61
C ASP A 224 4.02 2.74 14.90
N PHE A 225 3.73 2.04 15.99
CA PHE A 225 3.49 2.63 17.31
C PHE A 225 4.27 1.86 18.35
N GLY A 226 5.01 2.58 19.19
CA GLY A 226 5.83 1.96 20.21
C GLY A 226 5.53 2.49 21.61
N ASP A 227 5.39 1.54 22.54
CA ASP A 227 5.16 1.76 23.97
C ASP A 227 6.33 1.11 24.75
N PRO A 228 7.47 1.82 24.91
CA PRO A 228 8.68 1.25 25.49
C PRO A 228 8.49 0.65 26.89
N PRO A 229 8.92 -0.61 27.11
CA PRO A 229 8.76 -1.30 28.39
C PRO A 229 9.35 -0.52 29.57
N GLY A 230 8.61 -0.50 30.68
CA GLY A 230 9.03 0.16 31.92
C GLY A 230 8.98 1.68 31.91
N THR A 231 8.31 2.29 30.92
CA THR A 231 8.14 3.75 30.80
C THR A 231 6.68 4.15 30.69
N ASP A 232 6.38 5.44 30.87
CA ASP A 232 5.03 6.00 30.60
C ASP A 232 5.03 6.72 29.23
N SER A 233 6.02 6.46 28.36
CA SER A 233 6.23 7.17 27.10
C SER A 233 5.64 6.37 25.95
N GLN A 234 5.00 7.04 25.01
CA GLN A 234 4.46 6.43 23.79
C GLN A 234 4.96 7.21 22.56
N TYR A 235 5.16 6.50 21.47
CA TYR A 235 5.72 7.05 20.24
C TYR A 235 4.96 6.55 19.01
N VAL A 236 4.88 7.39 17.99
CA VAL A 236 4.33 7.02 16.68
C VAL A 236 5.31 7.39 15.58
N ALA A 237 5.57 6.44 14.69
CA ALA A 237 6.39 6.63 13.50
C ALA A 237 5.52 7.01 12.30
N GLU A 238 5.98 7.97 11.51
CA GLU A 238 5.39 8.35 10.23
C GLU A 238 6.22 7.84 9.06
N GLN A 239 5.56 7.48 7.97
CA GLN A 239 6.21 6.95 6.77
C GLN A 239 7.31 7.89 6.21
N THR A 240 7.16 9.20 6.42
CA THR A 240 8.07 10.25 5.94
C THR A 240 9.38 10.35 6.71
N GLY A 241 9.52 9.68 7.86
CA GLY A 241 10.77 9.56 8.62
C GLY A 241 10.76 10.21 10.00
N GLU A 242 9.68 10.89 10.36
CA GLU A 242 9.48 11.47 11.68
C GLU A 242 8.94 10.44 12.69
N ILE A 243 9.42 10.53 13.92
CA ILE A 243 8.88 9.82 15.09
C ILE A 243 8.47 10.87 16.10
N TYR A 244 7.21 10.86 16.52
CA TYR A 244 6.70 11.80 17.50
C TYR A 244 6.48 11.11 18.85
N ALA A 245 6.79 11.83 19.92
CA ALA A 245 6.34 11.46 21.25
C ALA A 245 4.86 11.85 21.41
N ILE A 246 4.12 11.05 22.18
CA ILE A 246 2.73 11.30 22.52
C ILE A 246 2.68 11.75 23.99
N GLY A 247 2.27 13.00 24.19
CA GLY A 247 2.12 13.63 25.49
C GLY A 247 0.69 13.56 26.04
N GLU A 248 0.46 14.21 27.19
CA GLU A 248 -0.87 14.26 27.83
C GLU A 248 -1.95 14.93 26.96
N ASP A 249 -1.54 15.81 26.03
CA ASP A 249 -2.41 16.59 25.15
C ASP A 249 -2.40 16.07 23.69
N GLY A 250 -1.79 14.89 23.43
CA GLY A 250 -1.66 14.30 22.08
C GLY A 250 -0.22 14.33 21.54
N VAL A 251 -0.08 14.29 20.22
CA VAL A 251 1.23 14.31 19.53
C VAL A 251 1.95 15.64 19.79
N GLU A 252 3.24 15.57 20.12
CA GLU A 252 4.07 16.77 20.33
C GLU A 252 4.39 17.50 19.00
N ASP A 253 4.50 18.83 19.04
CA ASP A 253 4.71 19.68 17.84
C ASP A 253 6.06 19.41 17.12
N GLU A 254 7.09 19.02 17.87
CA GLU A 254 8.43 18.72 17.34
C GLU A 254 8.65 17.21 17.35
N PRO A 255 9.17 16.61 16.25
CA PRO A 255 9.47 15.19 16.23
C PRO A 255 10.54 14.87 17.28
N TRP A 256 10.32 13.76 17.98
CA TRP A 256 11.27 13.18 18.92
C TRP A 256 12.54 12.73 18.19
N LEU A 257 12.39 12.12 17.01
CA LEU A 257 13.48 11.82 16.09
C LEU A 257 13.03 12.08 14.65
N ASP A 258 13.92 12.60 13.83
CA ASP A 258 13.70 12.78 12.39
C ASP A 258 14.89 12.18 11.63
N ILE A 259 14.59 11.16 10.81
CA ILE A 259 15.55 10.47 9.94
C ILE A 259 15.27 10.68 8.45
N GLY A 260 14.38 11.62 8.09
CA GLY A 260 14.00 11.86 6.69
C GLY A 260 15.18 12.22 5.79
N ASP A 261 16.26 12.77 6.35
CA ASP A 261 17.50 13.07 5.62
C ASP A 261 18.35 11.84 5.25
N ARG A 262 18.07 10.68 5.85
CA ARG A 262 18.72 9.38 5.58
C ARG A 262 17.91 8.51 4.63
N MET A 263 16.69 8.92 4.30
CA MET A 263 15.72 8.12 3.57
C MET A 263 15.59 8.55 2.10
N VAL A 264 15.01 7.69 1.29
CA VAL A 264 14.46 8.11 0.00
C VAL A 264 13.32 9.10 0.23
N ALA A 265 13.13 10.04 -0.69
CA ALA A 265 11.97 10.93 -0.64
C ALA A 265 10.68 10.14 -0.91
N VAL A 266 9.74 10.22 0.02
CA VAL A 266 8.39 9.64 -0.09
C VAL A 266 7.41 10.79 -0.40
N ALA A 267 6.27 10.49 -1.04
CA ALA A 267 5.20 11.44 -1.42
C ALA A 267 5.52 12.46 -2.55
N GLU A 268 6.63 13.19 -2.50
CA GLU A 268 6.85 14.34 -3.42
C GLU A 268 7.51 13.98 -4.77
N ASP A 269 8.32 12.92 -4.80
CA ASP A 269 9.20 12.58 -5.95
C ASP A 269 8.93 11.20 -6.56
N PHE A 270 7.84 10.52 -6.17
CA PHE A 270 7.46 9.22 -6.74
C PHE A 270 7.30 9.27 -8.28
N TYR A 271 6.90 10.42 -8.82
CA TYR A 271 6.75 10.67 -10.27
C TYR A 271 8.08 10.93 -11.02
N GLY A 272 9.24 10.74 -10.39
CA GLY A 272 10.54 11.19 -10.86
C GLY A 272 11.59 10.12 -11.21
N ASP A 273 11.44 8.89 -10.71
CA ASP A 273 12.43 7.83 -10.87
C ASP A 273 12.01 6.81 -11.94
N ASP A 274 12.99 6.29 -12.70
CA ASP A 274 12.79 5.27 -13.75
C ASP A 274 12.26 3.91 -13.20
N TYR A 275 11.94 3.81 -11.89
CA TYR A 275 11.58 2.59 -11.16
C TYR A 275 10.10 2.48 -10.75
N ALA A 276 9.37 3.59 -10.75
CA ALA A 276 7.94 3.61 -10.45
C ALA A 276 7.13 3.75 -11.75
N ASP A 277 5.98 3.08 -11.82
CA ASP A 277 5.03 3.36 -12.89
C ASP A 277 4.54 4.81 -12.72
N PRO A 278 4.59 5.67 -13.75
CA PRO A 278 4.08 7.03 -13.64
C PRO A 278 2.58 7.12 -13.28
N ASP A 279 1.84 6.01 -13.38
CA ASP A 279 0.44 5.86 -13.00
C ASP A 279 0.27 5.06 -11.66
N GLN A 280 1.35 4.81 -10.89
CA GLN A 280 1.25 4.20 -9.56
C GLN A 280 0.84 5.25 -8.51
N ASP A 281 -0.07 4.83 -7.62
CA ASP A 281 -0.67 5.67 -6.56
C ASP A 281 -0.32 5.17 -5.13
N TYR A 282 0.69 4.31 -4.96
CA TYR A 282 1.15 3.84 -3.65
C TYR A 282 2.68 3.66 -3.59
N ASP A 283 3.26 3.82 -2.40
CA ASP A 283 4.68 3.64 -2.11
C ASP A 283 4.82 2.93 -0.75
N GLU A 284 5.55 1.81 -0.70
CA GLU A 284 5.85 1.07 0.53
C GLU A 284 7.21 1.45 1.14
N ARG A 285 7.97 2.34 0.49
CA ARG A 285 9.22 2.86 1.05
C ARG A 285 8.92 3.86 2.14
N GLY A 286 9.87 4.03 3.06
CA GLY A 286 9.73 4.99 4.14
C GLY A 286 10.34 4.47 5.43
N LEU A 287 9.95 5.09 6.55
CA LEU A 287 10.14 4.53 7.87
C LEU A 287 8.95 3.62 8.15
N VAL A 288 9.20 2.32 8.22
CA VAL A 288 8.15 1.29 8.20
C VAL A 288 8.12 0.43 9.46
N GLY A 289 9.11 0.54 10.34
CA GLY A 289 9.12 -0.16 11.62
C GLY A 289 9.88 0.59 12.72
N LEU A 290 9.37 0.49 13.95
CA LEU A 290 9.93 1.01 15.19
C LEU A 290 9.72 -0.03 16.29
N GLU A 291 10.80 -0.55 16.86
CA GLU A 291 10.73 -1.54 17.94
C GLU A 291 11.66 -1.17 19.09
N PHE A 292 11.16 -1.19 20.32
CA PHE A 292 11.94 -0.87 21.51
C PHE A 292 12.59 -2.12 22.09
N HIS A 293 13.84 -2.01 22.55
CA HIS A 293 14.54 -3.13 23.16
C HIS A 293 13.82 -3.61 24.44
N PRO A 294 13.76 -4.92 24.76
CA PRO A 294 13.05 -5.40 25.95
C PRO A 294 13.59 -4.82 27.27
N ASP A 295 14.90 -4.57 27.33
CA ASP A 295 15.58 -3.84 28.42
C ASP A 295 15.66 -2.30 28.21
N TYR A 296 14.72 -1.68 27.49
CA TYR A 296 14.76 -0.24 27.16
C TYR A 296 14.93 0.67 28.38
N GLU A 297 14.21 0.41 29.49
CA GLU A 297 14.35 1.18 30.75
C GLU A 297 15.82 1.22 31.25
N GLU A 298 16.61 0.17 30.96
CA GLU A 298 18.00 0.07 31.39
C GLU A 298 19.02 0.55 30.34
N ASN A 299 18.75 0.35 29.05
CA ASN A 299 19.73 0.55 27.99
C ASN A 299 19.39 1.65 26.97
N GLY A 300 18.14 2.11 26.93
CA GLY A 300 17.67 3.16 26.04
C GLY A 300 17.73 2.81 24.55
N ARG A 301 17.76 1.53 24.17
CA ARG A 301 17.96 1.10 22.78
C ARG A 301 16.65 0.85 22.05
N PHE A 302 16.58 1.26 20.80
CA PHE A 302 15.45 0.99 19.92
C PHE A 302 15.95 0.75 18.50
N VAL A 303 15.13 0.12 17.68
CA VAL A 303 15.48 -0.34 16.33
C VAL A 303 14.48 0.23 15.33
N LEU A 304 15.00 0.74 14.22
CA LEU A 304 14.22 1.26 13.10
C LEU A 304 14.41 0.37 11.87
N ASN A 305 13.36 0.25 11.06
CA ASN A 305 13.38 -0.36 9.73
C ASN A 305 12.98 0.70 8.69
N TYR A 306 13.91 1.11 7.81
CA TYR A 306 13.68 2.24 6.90
C TYR A 306 14.35 2.09 5.52
N SER A 307 13.79 2.78 4.52
CA SER A 307 14.29 2.77 3.14
C SER A 307 15.30 3.90 2.87
N ALA A 308 16.59 3.57 2.81
CA ALA A 308 17.68 4.50 2.49
C ALA A 308 17.93 4.60 0.97
N PRO A 309 18.52 5.71 0.47
CA PRO A 309 18.86 5.86 -0.94
C PRO A 309 19.76 4.73 -1.49
N PRO A 310 19.63 4.40 -2.78
CA PRO A 310 20.49 3.41 -3.41
C PRO A 310 21.97 3.86 -3.39
N VAL A 311 22.87 2.88 -3.31
CA VAL A 311 24.32 3.10 -3.28
C VAL A 311 24.97 2.73 -4.62
N ASP A 312 26.15 3.32 -4.92
CA ASP A 312 26.83 3.19 -6.23
C ASP A 312 27.10 1.75 -6.68
N VAL A 313 27.15 0.81 -5.74
CA VAL A 313 27.42 -0.62 -5.99
C VAL A 313 26.20 -1.40 -6.46
N MET A 314 24.99 -0.88 -6.22
CA MET A 314 23.75 -1.49 -6.67
C MET A 314 23.55 -1.29 -8.18
N PRO A 315 22.84 -2.21 -8.86
CA PRO A 315 22.41 -2.00 -10.24
C PRO A 315 21.59 -0.72 -10.37
N GLU A 316 21.78 0.02 -11.47
CA GLU A 316 20.96 1.19 -11.86
C GLU A 316 19.49 0.81 -12.16
N SER A 317 19.06 -0.43 -11.91
CA SER A 317 17.66 -0.88 -12.02
C SER A 317 16.99 -1.03 -10.65
N TRP A 318 17.74 -0.95 -9.55
CA TRP A 318 17.27 -1.27 -8.22
C TRP A 318 16.84 -0.03 -7.45
N SER A 319 15.87 -0.22 -6.56
CA SER A 319 15.12 0.87 -5.94
C SER A 319 15.87 1.56 -4.81
N HIS A 320 16.21 0.83 -3.75
CA HIS A 320 16.68 1.43 -2.49
C HIS A 320 17.43 0.40 -1.63
N VAL A 321 18.04 0.85 -0.53
CA VAL A 321 18.59 -0.03 0.50
C VAL A 321 17.60 -0.06 1.65
N GLN A 322 17.04 -1.23 2.00
CA GLN A 322 16.28 -1.37 3.23
C GLN A 322 17.27 -1.56 4.39
N VAL A 323 17.14 -0.76 5.44
CA VAL A 323 18.10 -0.70 6.55
C VAL A 323 17.38 -0.99 7.86
N VAL A 324 17.92 -1.95 8.62
CA VAL A 324 17.59 -2.17 10.03
C VAL A 324 18.70 -1.56 10.88
N SER A 325 18.37 -0.57 11.71
CA SER A 325 19.35 0.18 12.50
C SER A 325 18.94 0.34 13.94
N GLU A 326 19.90 0.24 14.83
CA GLU A 326 19.72 0.55 16.25
C GLU A 326 20.12 2.00 16.55
N PHE A 327 19.40 2.60 17.48
CA PHE A 327 19.68 3.90 18.07
C PHE A 327 19.63 3.82 19.59
N THR A 328 20.14 4.85 20.26
CA THR A 328 20.10 5.00 21.72
C THR A 328 19.53 6.34 22.13
N VAL A 329 18.87 6.37 23.29
CA VAL A 329 18.53 7.60 24.01
C VAL A 329 19.56 7.94 25.08
N ASP A 330 19.62 9.21 25.45
CA ASP A 330 20.37 9.67 26.61
C ASP A 330 19.62 9.46 27.94
N ASP A 331 20.24 9.88 29.05
CA ASP A 331 19.67 9.74 30.40
C ASP A 331 18.33 10.52 30.60
N ASP A 332 18.02 11.47 29.71
CA ASP A 332 16.79 12.28 29.74
C ASP A 332 15.71 11.74 28.77
N GLY A 333 16.00 10.65 28.03
CA GLY A 333 15.08 10.02 27.07
C GLY A 333 15.10 10.68 25.68
N GLU A 334 16.08 11.52 25.40
CA GLU A 334 16.27 12.17 24.10
C GLU A 334 17.07 11.25 23.17
N PRO A 335 16.64 11.02 21.91
CA PRO A 335 17.35 10.12 21.01
C PRO A 335 18.61 10.82 20.48
N ASP A 336 19.71 10.08 20.40
CA ASP A 336 20.94 10.57 19.76
C ASP A 336 20.93 10.17 18.27
N PRO A 337 20.69 11.07 17.32
CA PRO A 337 20.68 10.75 15.90
C PRO A 337 22.05 10.31 15.38
N ASP A 338 23.14 10.64 16.09
CA ASP A 338 24.50 10.22 15.75
C ASP A 338 24.85 8.83 16.36
N SER A 339 23.94 8.22 17.13
CA SER A 339 24.15 6.90 17.75
C SER A 339 23.82 5.71 16.84
N GLU A 340 23.40 5.99 15.60
CA GLU A 340 22.98 4.98 14.62
C GLU A 340 24.02 3.86 14.48
N ARG A 341 23.57 2.63 14.69
CA ARG A 341 24.30 1.41 14.40
C ARG A 341 23.50 0.56 13.42
N ARG A 342 23.89 0.59 12.15
CA ARG A 342 23.28 -0.25 11.10
C ARG A 342 23.54 -1.73 11.37
N LEU A 343 22.48 -2.47 11.60
CA LEU A 343 22.49 -3.90 11.91
C LEU A 343 22.46 -4.71 10.61
N MET A 344 21.48 -4.46 9.74
CA MET A 344 21.28 -5.19 8.48
C MET A 344 21.01 -4.22 7.34
N GLU A 345 21.51 -4.55 6.14
CA GLU A 345 21.22 -3.81 4.92
C GLU A 345 20.83 -4.77 3.80
N PHE A 346 19.68 -4.52 3.16
CA PHE A 346 19.14 -5.30 2.06
C PHE A 346 19.09 -4.41 0.81
N TYR A 347 19.64 -4.89 -0.30
CA TYR A 347 19.52 -4.18 -1.56
C TYR A 347 18.20 -4.60 -2.19
N MET A 348 17.24 -3.66 -2.22
CA MET A 348 15.88 -3.95 -2.67
C MET A 348 15.78 -3.69 -4.17
N PRO A 349 15.42 -4.71 -4.97
CA PRO A 349 15.31 -4.53 -6.40
C PRO A 349 14.10 -3.66 -6.75
N GLN A 350 12.97 -3.85 -6.07
CA GLN A 350 11.76 -3.05 -6.28
C GLN A 350 11.46 -2.16 -5.07
N TYR A 351 10.50 -1.25 -5.22
CA TYR A 351 10.13 -0.27 -4.19
C TYR A 351 9.17 -0.83 -3.14
N ASN A 352 8.65 -2.05 -3.34
CA ASN A 352 7.67 -2.68 -2.47
C ASN A 352 8.18 -4.00 -1.89
N HIS A 353 7.38 -4.57 -0.99
CA HIS A 353 7.68 -5.70 -0.15
C HIS A 353 8.86 -5.44 0.80
N ASN A 354 8.82 -4.27 1.45
CA ASN A 354 9.84 -3.81 2.40
C ASN A 354 9.58 -4.28 3.85
N SER A 355 8.47 -5.01 4.06
CA SER A 355 7.93 -5.33 5.39
C SER A 355 7.70 -4.06 6.22
N GLY A 356 7.70 -4.17 7.55
CA GLY A 356 7.55 -3.01 8.41
C GLY A 356 7.92 -3.32 9.86
N PRO A 357 6.93 -3.63 10.73
CA PRO A 357 7.15 -3.93 12.13
C PRO A 357 8.13 -5.07 12.36
N MET A 358 8.84 -4.98 13.48
CA MET A 358 9.73 -6.03 13.99
C MET A 358 9.22 -6.45 15.38
N ALA A 359 9.77 -7.51 15.94
CA ALA A 359 9.45 -7.90 17.30
C ALA A 359 10.60 -8.63 17.97
N PHE A 360 10.73 -8.50 19.29
CA PHE A 360 11.61 -9.38 20.06
C PHE A 360 10.90 -10.67 20.44
N ASP A 361 11.62 -11.79 20.33
CA ASP A 361 11.16 -13.05 20.92
C ASP A 361 11.49 -13.13 22.43
N SER A 362 11.01 -14.17 23.09
CA SER A 362 11.23 -14.35 24.54
C SER A 362 12.66 -14.71 24.95
N ASP A 363 13.52 -15.04 24.00
CA ASP A 363 14.95 -15.18 24.24
C ASP A 363 15.70 -13.84 24.12
N GLY A 364 15.02 -12.76 23.72
CA GLY A 364 15.58 -11.42 23.52
C GLY A 364 16.24 -11.25 22.15
N CYS A 365 15.97 -12.14 21.18
CA CYS A 365 16.45 -11.99 19.81
C CYS A 365 15.45 -11.18 18.99
N LEU A 366 15.95 -10.32 18.11
CA LEU A 366 15.13 -9.52 17.20
C LEU A 366 14.70 -10.38 16.02
N LEU A 367 13.39 -10.46 15.79
CA LEU A 367 12.78 -11.01 14.59
C LEU A 367 12.61 -9.90 13.55
N VAL A 368 13.21 -10.10 12.38
CA VAL A 368 13.18 -9.16 11.25
C VAL A 368 12.44 -9.82 10.09
N PRO A 369 11.13 -9.58 9.91
CA PRO A 369 10.44 -9.98 8.70
C PRO A 369 10.97 -9.18 7.51
N MET A 370 11.14 -9.84 6.36
CA MET A 370 11.59 -9.20 5.13
C MET A 370 10.89 -9.82 3.93
N GLY A 371 10.32 -8.96 3.07
CA GLY A 371 9.65 -9.38 1.85
C GLY A 371 10.59 -9.98 0.81
N ASP A 372 10.00 -10.55 -0.23
CA ASP A 372 10.68 -11.29 -1.30
C ASP A 372 11.46 -10.40 -2.29
N GLY A 373 11.50 -9.08 -2.09
CA GLY A 373 12.16 -8.12 -2.98
C GLY A 373 11.22 -7.39 -3.94
N GLY A 374 9.94 -7.74 -3.97
CA GLY A 374 8.87 -6.95 -4.59
C GLY A 374 8.81 -7.02 -6.12
N GLY A 375 7.66 -6.66 -6.67
CA GLY A 375 7.35 -6.80 -8.10
C GLY A 375 6.43 -8.00 -8.40
N ALA A 376 5.35 -7.76 -9.14
CA ALA A 376 4.35 -8.78 -9.40
C ALA A 376 4.92 -10.03 -10.11
N ASP A 377 4.39 -11.19 -9.73
CA ASP A 377 4.69 -12.51 -10.27
C ASP A 377 6.14 -12.99 -10.10
N ASP A 378 6.94 -12.37 -9.23
CA ASP A 378 8.37 -12.70 -8.96
C ASP A 378 9.25 -12.78 -10.22
N ARG A 379 8.85 -12.06 -11.28
CA ARG A 379 9.50 -12.12 -12.61
C ARG A 379 10.46 -10.97 -12.89
N LEU A 380 10.44 -9.97 -12.03
CA LEU A 380 11.32 -8.81 -12.16
C LEU A 380 12.74 -9.17 -11.70
N GLU A 381 13.69 -8.32 -12.10
CA GLU A 381 15.08 -8.47 -11.69
C GLU A 381 15.19 -8.51 -10.16
N GLY A 382 16.08 -9.36 -9.65
CA GLY A 382 16.30 -9.55 -8.21
C GLY A 382 15.76 -10.86 -7.63
N HIS A 383 14.92 -11.59 -8.38
CA HIS A 383 14.46 -12.93 -8.01
C HIS A 383 15.45 -13.99 -8.49
N VAL A 384 15.83 -14.91 -7.60
CA VAL A 384 16.79 -16.00 -7.89
C VAL A 384 16.09 -17.28 -8.33
N GLU A 385 16.82 -18.17 -9.01
CA GLU A 385 16.34 -19.53 -9.32
C GLU A 385 16.21 -20.35 -8.03
N ASP A 386 15.09 -21.04 -7.87
CA ASP A 386 14.84 -21.94 -6.74
C ASP A 386 14.59 -23.39 -7.21
N TRP A 387 14.00 -24.22 -6.36
CA TRP A 387 13.75 -25.64 -6.64
C TRP A 387 12.52 -25.91 -7.51
N TYR A 388 11.61 -24.94 -7.66
CA TYR A 388 10.29 -25.11 -8.27
C TYR A 388 10.24 -24.53 -9.69
N ASP A 389 10.74 -25.31 -10.65
CA ASP A 389 10.86 -24.94 -12.08
C ASP A 389 9.56 -24.41 -12.74
N GLU A 390 8.38 -24.70 -12.20
CA GLU A 390 7.09 -24.23 -12.71
C GLU A 390 6.87 -22.72 -12.52
N ASN A 391 7.46 -22.12 -11.48
CA ASN A 391 7.55 -20.67 -11.33
C ASN A 391 9.01 -20.26 -11.59
N GLU A 392 9.23 -19.39 -12.56
CA GLU A 392 10.58 -18.94 -12.87
C GLU A 392 11.05 -17.95 -11.80
N GLY A 393 11.72 -18.48 -10.77
CA GLY A 393 12.33 -17.71 -9.69
C GLY A 393 11.37 -17.36 -8.55
N GLY A 394 11.96 -16.86 -7.46
CA GLY A 394 11.26 -16.43 -6.25
C GLY A 394 12.19 -16.44 -5.04
N ASN A 395 12.28 -15.34 -4.30
CA ASN A 395 13.17 -15.29 -3.13
C ASN A 395 12.59 -16.03 -1.93
N GLY A 396 11.27 -16.27 -1.87
CA GLY A 396 10.65 -17.00 -0.75
C GLY A 396 11.10 -18.45 -0.60
N GLN A 397 11.47 -19.15 -1.68
CA GLN A 397 11.94 -20.54 -1.61
C GLN A 397 13.46 -20.70 -1.57
N ASP A 398 14.21 -19.63 -1.86
CA ASP A 398 15.65 -19.61 -1.69
C ASP A 398 16.01 -19.32 -0.23
N THR A 399 17.04 -20.01 0.25
CA THR A 399 17.58 -19.82 1.60
C THR A 399 19.10 -19.63 1.57
N THR A 400 19.70 -19.57 0.37
CA THR A 400 21.14 -19.72 0.19
C THR A 400 21.81 -18.54 -0.50
N GLN A 401 21.06 -17.73 -1.25
CA GLN A 401 21.57 -16.63 -2.06
C GLN A 401 21.05 -15.27 -1.60
N SER A 402 19.89 -15.24 -0.95
CA SER A 402 19.23 -14.05 -0.43
C SER A 402 18.76 -14.24 1.01
N LEU A 403 18.51 -13.13 1.71
CA LEU A 403 17.82 -13.05 3.02
C LEU A 403 16.40 -12.45 2.88
N LEU A 404 15.84 -12.49 1.67
CA LEU A 404 14.50 -12.00 1.35
C LEU A 404 13.46 -13.14 1.47
N GLY A 405 12.18 -12.78 1.61
CA GLY A 405 11.05 -13.73 1.60
C GLY A 405 10.93 -14.59 2.85
N GLY A 406 11.18 -14.03 4.03
CA GLY A 406 11.20 -14.80 5.28
C GLY A 406 11.21 -13.96 6.57
N VAL A 407 11.38 -14.66 7.69
CA VAL A 407 11.61 -14.07 9.01
C VAL A 407 13.02 -14.42 9.44
N LEU A 408 13.84 -13.39 9.65
CA LEU A 408 15.20 -13.50 10.13
C LEU A 408 15.22 -13.35 11.65
N ARG A 409 16.21 -13.92 12.33
CA ARG A 409 16.36 -13.84 13.78
C ARG A 409 17.80 -13.56 14.15
N ILE A 410 18.03 -12.43 14.81
CA ILE A 410 19.37 -11.93 15.14
C ILE A 410 19.49 -11.56 16.62
N ASP A 411 20.68 -11.69 17.19
CA ASP A 411 21.00 -11.25 18.55
C ASP A 411 21.78 -9.93 18.48
N ILE A 412 21.19 -8.85 18.98
CA ILE A 412 21.78 -7.51 18.92
C ILE A 412 22.56 -7.13 20.19
N ASP A 413 22.62 -8.02 21.19
CA ASP A 413 23.28 -7.82 22.48
C ASP A 413 24.69 -8.44 22.56
N SER A 414 24.92 -9.46 21.75
CA SER A 414 26.18 -10.20 21.71
C SER A 414 27.23 -9.56 20.78
N GLU A 415 28.48 -10.05 20.87
CA GLU A 415 29.55 -9.64 19.95
C GLU A 415 29.14 -9.97 18.49
N PRO A 416 29.19 -8.99 17.57
CA PRO A 416 28.78 -9.20 16.19
C PRO A 416 29.51 -10.35 15.49
N THR A 417 28.80 -10.99 14.55
CA THR A 417 29.38 -11.99 13.64
C THR A 417 30.46 -11.36 12.75
N GLU A 418 31.40 -12.18 12.27
CA GLU A 418 32.46 -11.72 11.36
C GLU A 418 31.91 -11.26 9.98
N HIS A 419 30.68 -11.67 9.64
CA HIS A 419 30.05 -11.44 8.33
C HIS A 419 28.57 -11.04 8.47
N PRO A 420 28.25 -9.83 8.97
CA PRO A 420 26.86 -9.38 9.06
C PRO A 420 26.27 -9.16 7.65
N ALA A 421 24.97 -9.41 7.50
CA ALA A 421 24.24 -9.13 6.27
C ALA A 421 24.35 -7.67 5.83
N ARG A 422 25.07 -7.44 4.73
CA ARG A 422 25.19 -6.14 4.07
C ARG A 422 25.09 -6.29 2.56
N GLY A 423 23.94 -5.89 2.02
CA GLY A 423 23.70 -5.87 0.58
C GLY A 423 23.16 -7.17 0.01
N SER A 424 22.14 -7.77 0.66
CA SER A 424 21.57 -9.07 0.24
C SER A 424 21.07 -9.08 -1.22
N LEU A 425 21.96 -9.41 -2.16
CA LEU A 425 21.96 -10.65 -2.96
C LEU A 425 23.42 -11.09 -3.08
N ILE A 426 23.75 -12.31 -2.66
CA ILE A 426 25.11 -12.90 -2.68
C ILE A 426 25.65 -13.12 -4.12
N HIS A 427 24.97 -12.59 -5.15
CA HIS A 427 25.34 -12.70 -6.57
C HIS A 427 25.59 -11.39 -7.30
N LEU A 428 25.61 -10.24 -6.62
CA LEU A 428 26.41 -9.16 -7.19
C LEU A 428 27.87 -9.66 -7.10
N ASP A 429 28.49 -9.97 -8.25
CA ASP A 429 29.94 -10.20 -8.40
C ASP A 429 30.68 -8.88 -8.03
N LEU A 430 30.49 -8.41 -6.79
CA LEU A 430 31.15 -7.25 -6.23
C LEU A 430 32.58 -7.69 -5.93
N ASP A 431 33.54 -6.96 -6.46
CA ASP A 431 34.90 -7.11 -5.99
C ASP A 431 34.89 -6.79 -4.48
N GLU A 432 35.47 -7.65 -3.62
CA GLU A 432 35.55 -7.43 -2.15
C GLU A 432 36.14 -6.05 -1.80
N ASP A 433 36.85 -5.41 -2.74
CA ASP A 433 37.42 -4.07 -2.61
C ASP A 433 36.39 -2.92 -2.81
N ASP A 434 35.16 -3.22 -3.28
CA ASP A 434 34.09 -2.24 -3.59
C ASP A 434 32.99 -2.18 -2.52
N VAL A 435 33.02 -3.03 -1.50
CA VAL A 435 32.13 -2.98 -0.32
C VAL A 435 32.89 -2.30 0.82
N ASP A 436 32.36 -1.21 1.37
CA ASP A 436 32.99 -0.49 2.47
C ASP A 436 33.19 -1.42 3.69
N GLU A 437 34.42 -1.47 4.24
CA GLU A 437 34.70 -2.23 5.47
C GLU A 437 33.81 -1.71 6.61
N PRO A 438 33.28 -2.60 7.48
CA PRO A 438 32.42 -2.17 8.57
C PRO A 438 33.12 -1.19 9.52
N GLU A 439 32.37 -0.18 9.97
CA GLU A 439 32.73 0.53 11.19
C GLU A 439 32.95 -0.50 12.31
N GLU A 440 34.00 -0.32 13.13
CA GLU A 440 34.53 -1.35 14.05
C GLU A 440 33.48 -1.93 15.05
N ASP A 441 32.31 -1.30 15.20
CA ASP A 441 31.25 -1.64 16.17
C ASP A 441 29.87 -1.94 15.53
N ALA A 442 29.76 -2.08 14.20
CA ALA A 442 28.49 -2.34 13.51
C ALA A 442 28.19 -3.83 13.29
N GLY A 443 26.92 -4.24 13.38
CA GLY A 443 26.44 -5.60 13.13
C GLY A 443 25.67 -6.24 14.29
N TYR A 444 25.42 -7.55 14.18
CA TYR A 444 24.65 -8.39 15.11
C TYR A 444 25.30 -9.78 15.22
N ALA A 445 24.93 -10.55 16.23
CA ALA A 445 25.32 -11.95 16.39
C ALA A 445 24.22 -12.89 15.85
N ILE A 446 24.62 -14.12 15.49
CA ILE A 446 23.69 -15.17 15.10
C ILE A 446 23.33 -16.02 16.31
N PRO A 447 22.04 -16.17 16.66
CA PRO A 447 21.60 -17.12 17.67
C PRO A 447 21.98 -18.56 17.26
N GLN A 448 22.69 -19.27 18.13
CA GLN A 448 23.24 -20.61 17.81
C GLN A 448 22.18 -21.68 17.56
N ASP A 449 20.94 -21.41 17.96
CA ASP A 449 19.79 -22.25 17.73
C ASP A 449 18.96 -21.81 16.52
N ASN A 450 19.46 -20.95 15.64
CA ASN A 450 18.82 -20.74 14.34
C ASN A 450 18.94 -22.01 13.46
N PRO A 451 17.90 -22.34 12.67
CA PRO A 451 17.79 -23.57 11.86
C PRO A 451 19.05 -24.05 11.12
N PHE A 452 19.82 -23.12 10.54
CA PHE A 452 20.95 -23.43 9.65
C PHE A 452 22.33 -23.39 10.34
N CYS A 453 22.38 -23.09 11.64
CA CYS A 453 23.62 -23.01 12.42
C CYS A 453 24.31 -24.37 12.64
N GLU A 454 25.61 -24.35 12.97
CA GLU A 454 26.39 -25.55 13.31
C GLU A 454 25.74 -26.34 14.47
N GLY A 455 25.36 -27.59 14.20
CA GLY A 455 24.75 -28.48 15.19
C GLY A 455 23.23 -28.60 15.14
N GLU A 456 22.55 -27.79 14.33
CA GLU A 456 21.10 -27.86 14.08
C GLU A 456 20.77 -28.83 12.92
N GLU A 457 19.48 -29.11 12.70
CA GLU A 457 19.03 -30.15 11.74
C GLU A 457 19.32 -29.79 10.28
N LEU A 458 19.26 -28.49 9.93
CA LEU A 458 19.46 -27.99 8.58
C LEU A 458 20.85 -27.37 8.38
N GLU A 459 21.82 -27.69 9.25
CA GLU A 459 23.18 -27.13 9.20
C GLU A 459 23.74 -27.07 7.77
N GLY A 460 24.06 -25.85 7.31
CA GLY A 460 24.68 -25.59 6.01
C GLY A 460 23.77 -25.75 4.79
N GLU A 461 22.46 -25.86 4.97
CA GLU A 461 21.46 -25.86 3.89
C GLU A 461 20.90 -24.45 3.58
N GLY A 462 21.30 -23.43 4.34
CA GLY A 462 20.84 -22.04 4.19
C GLY A 462 21.72 -21.04 4.96
N LEU A 463 21.36 -19.76 4.88
CA LEU A 463 21.97 -18.66 5.63
C LEU A 463 21.53 -18.70 7.10
N GLU A 464 22.44 -18.41 8.03
CA GLU A 464 22.25 -18.69 9.46
C GLU A 464 21.26 -17.73 10.14
N GLU A 465 20.93 -16.61 9.49
CA GLU A 465 19.96 -15.61 9.95
C GLU A 465 18.51 -16.10 9.88
N TYR A 466 18.18 -17.02 8.97
CA TYR A 466 16.80 -17.46 8.76
C TYR A 466 16.25 -18.19 9.99
N TYR A 467 15.11 -17.72 10.47
CA TYR A 467 14.25 -18.46 11.40
C TYR A 467 13.14 -19.22 10.66
N ALA A 468 12.56 -18.60 9.63
CA ALA A 468 11.58 -19.20 8.73
C ALA A 468 11.60 -18.51 7.34
N TRP A 469 11.06 -19.16 6.31
CA TRP A 469 11.08 -18.69 4.90
C TRP A 469 9.78 -19.06 4.17
N GLY A 470 9.67 -18.67 2.91
CA GLY A 470 8.50 -18.95 2.07
C GLY A 470 7.39 -17.92 2.23
N LEU A 471 7.73 -16.67 2.58
CA LEU A 471 6.79 -15.56 2.72
C LEU A 471 6.94 -14.59 1.54
N ARG A 472 5.89 -13.82 1.26
CA ARG A 472 5.84 -12.87 0.15
C ARG A 472 6.20 -11.45 0.59
N ASN A 473 5.36 -10.88 1.43
CA ASN A 473 5.49 -9.56 2.02
C ASN A 473 5.03 -9.64 3.48
N PRO A 474 5.85 -10.16 4.42
CA PRO A 474 5.47 -10.26 5.81
C PRO A 474 5.34 -8.85 6.40
N PHE A 475 4.12 -8.29 6.32
CA PHE A 475 3.81 -6.86 6.43
C PHE A 475 3.52 -6.45 7.88
N GLY A 476 3.16 -7.40 8.73
CA GLY A 476 3.12 -7.20 10.17
C GLY A 476 3.48 -8.48 10.90
N ILE A 477 4.04 -8.31 12.10
CA ILE A 477 4.47 -9.40 12.98
C ILE A 477 4.03 -9.10 14.40
N THR A 478 3.69 -10.15 15.15
CA THR A 478 3.44 -10.06 16.58
C THR A 478 3.99 -11.28 17.29
N VAL A 479 4.46 -11.08 18.53
CA VAL A 479 4.84 -12.14 19.46
C VAL A 479 3.95 -12.02 20.68
N SER A 480 3.15 -13.05 20.96
CA SER A 480 2.29 -13.09 22.15
C SER A 480 3.06 -13.45 23.42
N GLU A 481 2.47 -13.24 24.60
CA GLU A 481 3.01 -13.67 25.90
C GLU A 481 3.26 -15.19 26.00
N ASP A 482 2.56 -15.97 25.16
CA ASP A 482 2.69 -17.43 25.06
C ASP A 482 3.70 -17.87 23.96
N ASP A 483 4.56 -16.96 23.50
CA ASP A 483 5.59 -17.17 22.46
C ASP A 483 5.02 -17.51 21.08
N GLN A 484 3.76 -17.13 20.81
CA GLN A 484 3.18 -17.35 19.49
C GLN A 484 3.58 -16.21 18.56
N ILE A 485 4.25 -16.56 17.45
CA ILE A 485 4.61 -15.61 16.40
C ILE A 485 3.54 -15.69 15.31
N ILE A 486 2.90 -14.56 14.99
CA ILE A 486 1.96 -14.47 13.87
C ILE A 486 2.49 -13.42 12.90
N VAL A 487 2.38 -13.71 11.60
CA VAL A 487 2.76 -12.79 10.53
C VAL A 487 1.62 -12.66 9.51
N ALA A 488 1.17 -11.43 9.26
CA ALA A 488 0.31 -11.11 8.13
C ALA A 488 1.16 -11.01 6.86
N ASP A 489 0.78 -11.70 5.79
CA ASP A 489 1.59 -11.83 4.57
C ASP A 489 0.71 -11.62 3.34
N PRO A 490 0.44 -10.36 2.92
CA PRO A 490 -0.54 -10.07 1.89
C PRO A 490 -0.30 -10.86 0.61
N GLY A 491 -1.38 -11.44 0.08
CA GLY A 491 -1.35 -12.18 -1.16
C GLY A 491 -1.16 -11.26 -2.37
N GLN A 492 -1.21 -11.85 -3.56
CA GLN A 492 -1.06 -11.09 -4.79
C GLN A 492 -2.39 -10.81 -5.48
N VAL A 493 -3.25 -11.82 -5.62
CA VAL A 493 -4.43 -11.76 -6.50
C VAL A 493 -5.67 -12.38 -5.89
N LEU A 494 -5.55 -13.49 -5.15
CA LEU A 494 -6.71 -14.32 -4.83
C LEU A 494 -7.03 -14.42 -3.34
N TYR A 495 -6.01 -14.44 -2.48
CA TYR A 495 -6.19 -14.75 -1.06
C TYR A 495 -5.29 -13.91 -0.18
N GLU A 496 -5.82 -13.51 0.97
CA GLU A 496 -5.10 -12.78 2.02
C GLU A 496 -4.86 -13.70 3.23
N PRO A 497 -3.60 -14.06 3.52
CA PRO A 497 -3.25 -14.96 4.62
C PRO A 497 -2.53 -14.29 5.81
N ALA A 498 -2.69 -14.89 6.99
CA ALA A 498 -1.74 -14.75 8.09
C ALA A 498 -1.28 -16.13 8.61
N TYR A 499 -0.01 -16.22 8.94
CA TYR A 499 0.67 -17.46 9.30
C TYR A 499 1.09 -17.46 10.76
N ARG A 500 0.97 -18.62 11.41
CA ARG A 500 1.67 -18.89 12.66
C ARG A 500 3.09 -19.32 12.33
N ILE A 501 4.07 -18.52 12.74
CA ILE A 501 5.47 -18.76 12.42
C ILE A 501 6.09 -19.80 13.36
N GLU A 502 6.72 -20.81 12.77
CA GLU A 502 7.45 -21.87 13.46
C GLU A 502 8.92 -21.86 13.04
N LYS A 503 9.81 -22.20 13.96
CA LYS A 503 11.23 -22.39 13.66
C LYS A 503 11.39 -23.41 12.54
N ALA A 504 12.16 -23.05 11.51
CA ALA A 504 12.40 -23.83 10.30
C ALA A 504 11.13 -24.09 9.46
N GLY A 505 10.11 -23.24 9.58
CA GLY A 505 8.91 -23.31 8.75
C GLY A 505 9.12 -22.77 7.34
N ASN A 506 8.47 -23.43 6.36
CA ASN A 506 8.38 -22.97 4.97
C ASN A 506 6.92 -22.66 4.62
N TYR A 507 6.59 -21.41 4.32
CA TYR A 507 5.22 -20.93 4.06
C TYR A 507 4.80 -20.97 2.59
N GLY A 508 5.69 -21.46 1.71
CA GLY A 508 5.35 -21.90 0.38
C GLY A 508 5.27 -20.83 -0.70
N TRP A 509 5.45 -19.54 -0.41
CA TRP A 509 5.57 -18.54 -1.46
C TRP A 509 6.86 -18.77 -2.28
N ASN A 510 6.85 -18.76 -3.61
CA ASN A 510 5.71 -18.48 -4.51
C ASN A 510 5.04 -19.73 -5.11
N VAL A 511 5.29 -20.93 -4.58
CA VAL A 511 4.57 -22.15 -5.00
C VAL A 511 3.07 -22.02 -4.71
N ARG A 512 2.74 -21.32 -3.62
CA ARG A 512 1.39 -21.20 -3.05
C ARG A 512 1.10 -19.77 -2.64
N GLU A 513 -0.16 -19.36 -2.78
CA GLU A 513 -0.73 -18.12 -2.25
C GLU A 513 -1.73 -18.53 -1.17
N GLY A 514 -1.38 -18.30 0.09
CA GLY A 514 -2.10 -18.91 1.21
C GLY A 514 -2.06 -20.44 1.14
N SER A 515 -3.23 -21.06 1.22
CA SER A 515 -3.44 -22.49 1.12
C SER A 515 -3.69 -22.97 -0.32
N HIS A 516 -3.60 -22.08 -1.30
CA HIS A 516 -3.91 -22.34 -2.70
C HIS A 516 -2.67 -22.34 -3.58
N CYS A 517 -2.73 -23.01 -4.73
CA CYS A 517 -1.64 -23.00 -5.68
C CYS A 517 -1.48 -21.61 -6.31
N PHE A 518 -0.24 -21.22 -6.57
CA PHE A 518 0.08 -20.00 -7.30
C PHE A 518 0.71 -20.32 -8.66
N SER A 519 0.62 -19.37 -9.59
CA SER A 519 1.32 -19.45 -10.87
C SER A 519 1.71 -18.07 -11.32
N THR A 520 3.01 -17.87 -11.55
CA THR A 520 3.52 -16.65 -12.16
C THR A 520 2.96 -16.44 -13.59
N GLU A 521 2.59 -17.51 -14.32
CA GLU A 521 2.04 -17.43 -15.69
C GLU A 521 0.57 -17.04 -15.72
N THR A 522 -0.21 -17.54 -14.77
CA THR A 522 -1.66 -17.36 -14.72
C THR A 522 -2.12 -17.16 -13.27
N PRO A 523 -1.75 -16.03 -12.63
CA PRO A 523 -2.00 -15.82 -11.20
C PRO A 523 -3.49 -15.75 -10.85
N ALA A 524 -4.33 -15.21 -11.75
CA ALA A 524 -5.79 -15.19 -11.58
C ALA A 524 -6.47 -16.54 -11.88
N THR A 525 -5.75 -17.53 -12.38
CA THR A 525 -6.27 -18.88 -12.68
C THR A 525 -5.17 -19.92 -12.51
N PRO A 526 -4.69 -20.13 -11.28
CA PRO A 526 -3.60 -21.05 -11.00
C PRO A 526 -4.02 -22.51 -11.26
N PRO A 527 -3.04 -23.44 -11.36
CA PRO A 527 -3.34 -24.86 -11.50
C PRO A 527 -4.13 -25.41 -10.32
N GLU A 528 -4.94 -26.46 -10.55
CA GLU A 528 -5.73 -27.12 -9.49
C GLU A 528 -4.87 -27.87 -8.46
N GLU A 529 -3.64 -28.25 -8.83
CA GLU A 529 -2.70 -29.01 -8.02
C GLU A 529 -1.30 -28.40 -8.09
N CYS A 530 -0.64 -28.34 -6.95
CA CYS A 530 0.74 -27.92 -6.72
C CYS A 530 1.34 -28.77 -5.60
N PRO A 531 2.68 -28.76 -5.42
CA PRO A 531 3.33 -29.44 -4.31
C PRO A 531 2.83 -28.96 -2.95
N LEU A 532 2.81 -29.87 -1.97
CA LEU A 532 2.53 -29.58 -0.55
C LEU A 532 3.76 -29.77 0.33
N GLU A 533 4.84 -30.27 -0.26
CA GLU A 533 6.14 -30.52 0.34
C GLU A 533 7.18 -30.30 -0.76
N THR A 534 8.38 -29.90 -0.37
CA THR A 534 9.51 -29.79 -1.29
C THR A 534 9.98 -31.20 -1.71
N PRO A 535 10.77 -31.33 -2.80
CA PRO A 535 11.41 -32.58 -3.16
C PRO A 535 12.33 -33.12 -2.04
N GLU A 536 12.51 -34.45 -1.95
CA GLU A 536 13.37 -35.08 -0.91
C GLU A 536 14.81 -34.55 -0.88
N ASP A 537 15.30 -33.98 -1.99
CA ASP A 537 16.64 -33.39 -2.13
C ASP A 537 16.72 -31.90 -1.79
N VAL A 538 15.61 -31.28 -1.42
CA VAL A 538 15.52 -29.90 -0.91
C VAL A 538 15.19 -29.99 0.57
N ARG A 539 16.18 -29.74 1.45
CA ARG A 539 16.01 -29.72 2.92
C ARG A 539 15.24 -30.93 3.49
N GLY A 540 15.39 -32.09 2.84
CA GLY A 540 14.77 -33.34 3.29
C GLY A 540 13.28 -33.53 2.97
N GLY A 541 12.70 -32.71 2.08
CA GLY A 541 11.29 -32.79 1.72
C GLY A 541 10.37 -32.16 2.77
N GLU A 542 10.71 -30.96 3.22
CA GLU A 542 9.94 -30.22 4.21
C GLU A 542 8.52 -29.89 3.71
N PRO A 543 7.50 -29.87 4.60
CA PRO A 543 6.15 -29.48 4.24
C PRO A 543 6.05 -27.98 3.94
N LEU A 544 5.14 -27.61 3.05
CA LEU A 544 4.71 -26.22 2.85
C LEU A 544 3.53 -25.94 3.79
N ILE A 545 3.74 -25.06 4.76
CA ILE A 545 2.85 -24.79 5.89
C ILE A 545 1.71 -23.86 5.44
N ASP A 546 0.48 -24.21 5.83
CA ASP A 546 -0.72 -23.41 5.53
C ASP A 546 -0.90 -22.26 6.52
N PRO A 547 -1.62 -21.19 6.13
CA PRO A 547 -1.95 -20.10 7.04
C PRO A 547 -2.90 -20.52 8.15
N VAL A 548 -2.96 -19.74 9.23
CA VAL A 548 -3.97 -19.90 10.31
C VAL A 548 -5.20 -19.04 10.08
N VAL A 549 -5.03 -17.91 9.39
CA VAL A 549 -6.10 -17.01 8.91
C VAL A 549 -5.99 -16.92 7.40
N GLU A 550 -7.11 -17.03 6.69
CA GLU A 550 -7.17 -16.87 5.24
C GLU A 550 -8.56 -16.41 4.82
N TYR A 551 -8.63 -15.45 3.89
CA TYR A 551 -9.87 -15.07 3.21
C TYR A 551 -9.60 -14.70 1.75
N PRO A 552 -10.55 -14.94 0.83
CA PRO A 552 -10.39 -14.60 -0.58
C PRO A 552 -10.58 -13.11 -0.81
N GLN A 553 -10.04 -12.59 -1.91
CA GLN A 553 -10.40 -11.25 -2.40
C GLN A 553 -11.83 -11.22 -2.98
N VAL A 554 -12.26 -12.32 -3.61
CA VAL A 554 -13.61 -12.48 -4.18
C VAL A 554 -14.20 -13.85 -3.82
N TYR A 555 -15.44 -13.87 -3.31
CA TYR A 555 -16.18 -15.08 -2.99
C TYR A 555 -17.56 -15.09 -3.63
N GLU A 556 -17.87 -16.13 -4.39
CA GLU A 556 -19.15 -16.28 -5.12
C GLU A 556 -19.50 -15.08 -6.02
N GLY A 557 -18.47 -14.39 -6.54
CA GLY A 557 -18.62 -13.21 -7.38
C GLY A 557 -18.74 -11.89 -6.60
N ASN A 558 -18.75 -11.93 -5.28
CA ASN A 558 -18.79 -10.75 -4.42
C ASN A 558 -17.39 -10.40 -3.89
N PRO A 559 -17.01 -9.12 -3.86
CA PRO A 559 -15.82 -8.66 -3.15
C PRO A 559 -15.86 -9.07 -1.68
N VAL A 560 -14.73 -9.54 -1.17
CA VAL A 560 -14.57 -9.94 0.23
C VAL A 560 -13.47 -9.15 0.92
N GLY A 561 -12.27 -9.09 0.37
CA GLY A 561 -11.12 -8.39 0.94
C GLY A 561 -10.13 -7.92 -0.13
N ILE A 562 -9.07 -7.21 0.25
CA ILE A 562 -8.10 -6.65 -0.69
C ILE A 562 -6.67 -6.86 -0.25
N VAL A 563 -6.32 -6.44 0.98
CA VAL A 563 -4.95 -6.47 1.50
C VAL A 563 -5.06 -6.64 3.01
N ILE A 564 -4.63 -7.79 3.52
CA ILE A 564 -4.46 -7.96 4.98
C ILE A 564 -3.38 -7.00 5.50
N THR A 565 -3.58 -6.44 6.68
CA THR A 565 -2.66 -5.48 7.32
C THR A 565 -2.39 -5.95 8.74
N GLY A 566 -1.14 -5.79 9.18
CA GLY A 566 -0.48 -6.46 10.30
C GLY A 566 -1.34 -6.98 11.45
N GLY A 567 -1.15 -6.47 12.67
CA GLY A 567 -1.96 -6.88 13.82
C GLY A 567 -1.18 -7.41 15.02
N HIS A 568 -1.86 -7.48 16.17
CA HIS A 568 -1.31 -8.01 17.41
C HIS A 568 -2.30 -8.93 18.12
N THR A 569 -1.77 -9.86 18.93
CA THR A 569 -2.62 -10.59 19.88
C THR A 569 -3.11 -9.64 20.97
N TYR A 570 -4.42 -9.61 21.20
CA TYR A 570 -5.02 -8.79 22.25
C TYR A 570 -4.86 -9.50 23.61
N GLU A 571 -4.06 -8.93 24.49
CA GLU A 571 -3.68 -9.54 25.77
C GLU A 571 -4.16 -8.73 26.98
N ALA A 572 -4.70 -7.53 26.74
CA ALA A 572 -5.35 -6.71 27.75
C ALA A 572 -6.65 -7.33 28.30
N ASP A 573 -6.99 -6.95 29.53
CA ASP A 573 -8.21 -7.41 30.23
C ASP A 573 -9.43 -6.48 29.99
N ALA A 574 -9.28 -5.41 29.20
CA ALA A 574 -10.32 -4.37 29.06
C ALA A 574 -11.54 -4.88 28.26
N ILE A 575 -11.31 -5.59 27.16
CA ILE A 575 -12.35 -6.15 26.29
C ILE A 575 -12.31 -7.70 26.38
N GLU A 576 -13.15 -8.28 27.24
CA GLU A 576 -13.17 -9.73 27.53
C GLU A 576 -13.39 -10.58 26.27
N GLU A 577 -14.19 -10.08 25.32
CA GLU A 577 -14.50 -10.76 24.04
C GLU A 577 -13.30 -10.89 23.09
N LEU A 578 -12.28 -10.03 23.21
CA LEU A 578 -11.10 -10.05 22.34
C LEU A 578 -9.90 -10.79 22.95
N GLN A 579 -9.97 -11.22 24.21
CA GLN A 579 -8.83 -11.78 24.93
C GLN A 579 -8.24 -13.02 24.22
N GLY A 580 -6.96 -12.93 23.84
CA GLY A 580 -6.20 -13.96 23.14
C GLY A 580 -6.46 -14.04 21.64
N ALA A 581 -7.35 -13.20 21.08
CA ALA A 581 -7.58 -13.12 19.66
C ALA A 581 -6.43 -12.37 18.96
N TYR A 582 -6.11 -12.78 17.74
CA TYR A 582 -5.28 -12.00 16.84
C TYR A 582 -6.14 -10.91 16.19
N ILE A 583 -5.83 -9.65 16.49
CA ILE A 583 -6.53 -8.48 15.97
C ILE A 583 -5.71 -7.92 14.81
N PHE A 584 -6.33 -7.85 13.64
CA PHE A 584 -5.68 -7.43 12.40
C PHE A 584 -6.69 -6.71 11.50
N GLY A 585 -6.26 -6.23 10.33
CA GLY A 585 -7.12 -5.44 9.46
C GLY A 585 -7.08 -5.82 8.00
N ASP A 586 -8.02 -5.27 7.25
CA ASP A 586 -8.00 -5.22 5.79
C ASP A 586 -7.99 -3.75 5.37
N TRP A 587 -7.00 -3.37 4.55
CA TRP A 587 -6.65 -1.97 4.27
C TRP A 587 -7.87 -1.12 3.88
N THR A 588 -8.68 -1.64 2.97
CA THR A 588 -10.01 -1.12 2.64
C THR A 588 -10.88 -2.21 2.04
N SER A 589 -12.19 -2.13 2.28
CA SER A 589 -13.19 -2.93 1.57
C SER A 589 -13.58 -2.35 0.20
N ASP A 590 -13.15 -1.11 -0.10
CA ASP A 590 -13.42 -0.43 -1.37
C ASP A 590 -12.53 -0.99 -2.49
N GLN A 591 -13.12 -1.77 -3.41
CA GLN A 591 -12.36 -2.38 -4.53
C GLN A 591 -11.68 -1.34 -5.45
N GLY A 592 -12.24 -0.13 -5.49
CA GLY A 592 -11.65 1.01 -6.16
C GLY A 592 -10.37 1.54 -5.51
N ARG A 593 -10.08 1.15 -4.25
CA ARG A 593 -8.93 1.61 -3.45
C ARG A 593 -8.90 3.12 -3.24
N ILE A 594 -10.07 3.77 -3.30
CA ILE A 594 -10.22 5.23 -3.18
C ILE A 594 -10.84 5.58 -1.83
N GLN A 595 -11.78 4.76 -1.36
CA GLN A 595 -12.56 5.11 -0.17
C GLN A 595 -11.94 4.48 1.08
N PRO A 596 -11.83 5.25 2.19
CA PRO A 596 -11.26 4.79 3.44
C PRO A 596 -12.25 3.88 4.20
N ARG A 597 -12.48 2.67 3.70
CA ARG A 597 -13.41 1.67 4.27
C ARG A 597 -12.66 0.48 4.87
N GLY A 598 -11.59 0.76 5.61
CA GLY A 598 -10.82 -0.23 6.33
C GLY A 598 -11.68 -0.99 7.35
N ARG A 599 -11.30 -2.25 7.58
CA ARG A 599 -11.99 -3.16 8.50
C ARG A 599 -10.99 -3.77 9.47
N VAL A 600 -11.46 -4.06 10.67
CA VAL A 600 -10.69 -4.74 11.73
C VAL A 600 -11.36 -6.07 12.02
N PHE A 601 -10.56 -7.10 12.25
CA PHE A 601 -11.00 -8.47 12.47
C PHE A 601 -10.38 -9.02 13.75
N ALA A 602 -11.09 -9.96 14.37
CA ALA A 602 -10.59 -10.79 15.44
C ALA A 602 -10.57 -12.25 14.97
N ALA A 603 -9.40 -12.89 15.00
CA ALA A 603 -9.26 -14.31 14.75
C ALA A 603 -8.87 -15.05 16.03
N HIS A 604 -9.65 -16.05 16.41
CA HIS A 604 -9.52 -16.77 17.67
C HIS A 604 -8.68 -18.04 17.50
N PRO A 605 -7.55 -18.18 18.21
CA PRO A 605 -6.68 -19.34 18.06
C PRO A 605 -7.39 -20.66 18.39
N GLU A 606 -7.36 -21.59 17.43
CA GLU A 606 -7.80 -22.97 17.60
C GLU A 606 -6.63 -23.96 17.44
N ASP A 607 -6.78 -25.17 18.01
CA ASP A 607 -5.86 -26.28 17.80
C ASP A 607 -6.01 -26.80 16.36
N VAL A 608 -5.31 -26.17 15.42
CA VAL A 608 -5.34 -26.57 14.02
C VAL A 608 -4.28 -27.64 13.74
N PRO A 609 -4.63 -28.80 13.16
CA PRO A 609 -3.65 -29.83 12.83
C PRO A 609 -2.69 -29.39 11.70
N ASP A 610 -1.40 -29.70 11.88
CA ASP A 610 -0.40 -29.62 10.81
C ASP A 610 -0.86 -30.45 9.61
N VAL A 611 -0.84 -29.84 8.41
CA VAL A 611 -1.18 -30.42 7.09
C VAL A 611 -2.22 -31.55 7.19
N SER A 612 -3.51 -31.20 7.18
CA SER A 612 -4.57 -32.16 7.48
C SER A 612 -4.45 -33.46 6.66
N GLU A 613 -4.41 -34.63 7.35
CA GLU A 613 -4.32 -35.95 6.71
C GLU A 613 -5.51 -36.26 5.76
N GLU A 614 -6.56 -35.43 5.77
CA GLU A 614 -7.77 -35.52 4.96
C GLU A 614 -7.75 -34.69 3.66
N ARG A 615 -6.60 -34.12 3.26
CA ARG A 615 -6.42 -33.29 2.05
C ARG A 615 -6.56 -34.04 0.69
N ALA A 616 -7.24 -35.17 0.67
CA ALA A 616 -7.18 -36.15 -0.40
C ALA A 616 -7.99 -35.82 -1.67
N GLU A 617 -8.56 -34.62 -1.85
CA GLU A 617 -9.31 -34.35 -3.09
C GLU A 617 -9.10 -33.02 -3.82
N PHE A 618 -8.81 -31.86 -3.21
CA PHE A 618 -8.60 -30.60 -3.97
C PHE A 618 -7.72 -29.59 -3.21
N GLY A 619 -6.86 -28.85 -3.94
CA GLY A 619 -5.77 -27.99 -3.44
C GLY A 619 -6.18 -26.70 -2.70
N GLY A 620 -6.81 -26.86 -1.53
CA GLY A 620 -7.01 -25.81 -0.53
C GLY A 620 -7.10 -26.42 0.87
N ARG A 621 -6.86 -25.63 1.91
CA ARG A 621 -7.25 -26.04 3.28
C ARG A 621 -8.79 -25.97 3.39
N PRO A 622 -9.49 -26.95 3.96
CA PRO A 622 -10.89 -26.76 4.32
C PRO A 622 -11.04 -25.56 5.27
N ARG A 623 -12.03 -24.68 5.04
CA ARG A 623 -12.32 -23.53 5.92
C ARG A 623 -12.46 -23.95 7.40
N ASP A 624 -12.93 -25.18 7.64
CA ASP A 624 -13.10 -25.77 8.98
C ASP A 624 -11.77 -26.00 9.74
N ASP A 625 -10.63 -25.86 9.09
CA ASP A 625 -9.29 -25.94 9.70
C ASP A 625 -8.69 -24.52 9.93
N LEU A 626 -9.33 -23.41 9.59
CA LEU A 626 -8.81 -22.05 9.91
C LEU A 626 -9.29 -21.58 11.29
N TRP A 627 -8.63 -20.57 11.86
CA TRP A 627 -9.15 -19.91 13.06
C TRP A 627 -10.52 -19.29 12.81
N GLU A 628 -11.40 -19.36 13.80
CA GLU A 628 -12.69 -18.68 13.73
C GLU A 628 -12.45 -17.16 13.72
N MET A 629 -13.05 -16.49 12.75
CA MET A 629 -12.78 -15.09 12.47
C MET A 629 -14.07 -14.30 12.34
N GLU A 630 -14.08 -13.11 12.91
CA GLU A 630 -15.22 -12.20 12.97
C GLU A 630 -14.78 -10.74 12.73
N GLU A 631 -15.66 -9.94 12.16
CA GLU A 631 -15.42 -8.51 11.92
C GLU A 631 -15.73 -7.71 13.19
N VAL A 632 -14.73 -6.96 13.68
CA VAL A 632 -14.88 -6.06 14.82
C VAL A 632 -15.62 -4.81 14.34
N LEU A 633 -16.67 -4.44 15.07
CA LEU A 633 -17.54 -3.31 14.73
C LEU A 633 -17.26 -2.11 15.63
N PHE A 634 -17.58 -0.89 15.16
CA PHE A 634 -17.29 0.34 15.89
C PHE A 634 -18.54 1.15 16.22
N GLY A 635 -18.57 1.74 17.42
CA GLY A 635 -19.62 2.66 17.86
C GLY A 635 -20.98 2.00 18.18
N GLU A 636 -21.92 2.75 18.76
CA GLU A 636 -23.18 2.20 19.32
C GLU A 636 -24.09 1.48 18.29
N ASP A 637 -23.94 1.78 17.00
CA ASP A 637 -24.72 1.20 15.91
C ASP A 637 -23.92 0.20 15.03
N GLY A 638 -22.65 -0.08 15.35
CA GLY A 638 -21.80 -1.00 14.58
C GLY A 638 -21.44 -0.49 13.18
N GLY A 639 -20.96 0.75 13.10
CA GLY A 639 -20.58 1.42 11.86
C GLY A 639 -19.15 1.12 11.39
N PRO A 640 -18.79 1.54 10.15
CA PRO A 640 -17.44 1.37 9.60
C PRO A 640 -16.43 2.30 10.29
N LEU A 641 -15.14 1.94 10.21
CA LEU A 641 -14.03 2.74 10.75
C LEU A 641 -13.86 4.11 10.06
N ASN A 642 -14.24 4.22 8.78
CA ASN A 642 -14.07 5.41 7.93
C ASN A 642 -12.61 5.88 7.77
N HIS A 643 -11.66 4.95 7.87
CA HIS A 643 -10.23 5.15 7.64
C HIS A 643 -9.69 3.97 6.82
N PHE A 644 -8.62 4.17 6.07
CA PHE A 644 -7.74 3.10 5.62
C PHE A 644 -6.97 2.55 6.83
N VAL A 645 -7.04 1.24 7.08
CA VAL A 645 -6.24 0.60 8.14
C VAL A 645 -4.82 0.41 7.60
N ARG A 646 -3.82 1.02 8.24
CA ARG A 646 -2.43 0.98 7.76
C ARG A 646 -1.59 -0.03 8.51
N GLN A 647 -1.66 0.00 9.84
CA GLN A 647 -0.91 -0.89 10.71
C GLN A 647 -1.60 -0.99 12.08
N PHE A 648 -1.04 -1.80 12.97
CA PHE A 648 -1.45 -1.91 14.36
C PHE A 648 -0.27 -1.63 15.28
N GLY A 649 -0.59 -1.16 16.48
CA GLY A 649 0.35 -0.99 17.59
C GLY A 649 -0.06 -1.84 18.78
N ARG A 650 0.86 -2.03 19.71
CA ARG A 650 0.62 -2.74 20.96
C ARG A 650 1.12 -1.93 22.16
N GLY A 651 0.30 -1.87 23.21
CA GLY A 651 0.68 -1.29 24.51
C GLY A 651 1.39 -2.29 25.42
N GLU A 652 2.06 -1.79 26.46
CA GLU A 652 2.80 -2.63 27.43
C GLU A 652 1.88 -3.68 28.11
N ASP A 653 0.63 -3.32 28.40
CA ASP A 653 -0.36 -4.17 29.06
C ASP A 653 -1.15 -5.05 28.06
N GLY A 654 -0.80 -5.03 26.77
CA GLY A 654 -1.40 -5.87 25.73
C GLY A 654 -2.63 -5.27 25.04
N GLU A 655 -2.85 -3.96 25.19
CA GLU A 655 -3.81 -3.18 24.39
C GLU A 655 -3.40 -3.20 22.92
N VAL A 656 -4.39 -3.06 22.03
CA VAL A 656 -4.17 -2.97 20.59
C VAL A 656 -4.61 -1.60 20.11
N TYR A 657 -3.77 -1.00 19.29
CA TYR A 657 -3.97 0.30 18.65
C TYR A 657 -4.13 0.10 17.14
N VAL A 658 -5.05 0.83 16.52
CA VAL A 658 -5.24 0.86 15.06
C VAL A 658 -4.60 2.12 14.52
N LEU A 659 -3.63 1.98 13.62
CA LEU A 659 -2.99 3.08 12.91
C LEU A 659 -3.70 3.23 11.56
N ALA A 660 -4.25 4.41 11.30
CA ALA A 660 -5.14 4.61 10.17
C ALA A 660 -5.01 6.03 9.59
N ASN A 661 -5.47 6.26 8.36
CA ASN A 661 -5.64 7.60 7.79
C ASN A 661 -6.81 7.63 6.79
N GLN A 662 -7.20 8.80 6.30
CA GLN A 662 -8.30 8.90 5.31
C GLN A 662 -7.83 9.12 3.88
N GLU A 663 -6.60 9.60 3.70
CA GLU A 663 -6.05 9.88 2.37
C GLU A 663 -5.44 8.63 1.71
N GLY A 664 -5.10 7.58 2.48
CA GLY A 664 -4.47 6.35 1.97
C GLY A 664 -2.99 6.52 1.54
N VAL A 665 -2.51 7.75 1.46
CA VAL A 665 -1.14 8.13 1.05
C VAL A 665 -0.43 8.90 2.18
N PRO A 666 0.92 9.01 2.16
CA PRO A 666 1.70 9.80 3.11
C PRO A 666 1.64 11.31 2.84
N GLU A 667 0.44 11.85 2.75
CA GLU A 667 0.16 13.28 2.60
C GLU A 667 -1.02 13.69 3.50
N GLY A 668 -1.06 14.96 3.91
CA GLY A 668 -2.13 15.50 4.75
C GLY A 668 -1.94 15.24 6.24
N ASP A 669 -3.02 15.42 6.99
CA ASP A 669 -3.07 15.41 8.46
C ASP A 669 -4.24 14.54 8.99
N THR A 670 -4.69 13.57 8.19
CA THR A 670 -5.85 12.71 8.48
C THR A 670 -5.49 11.42 9.25
N GLY A 671 -4.21 11.22 9.52
CA GLY A 671 -3.66 10.08 10.22
C GLY A 671 -3.96 10.10 11.72
N VAL A 672 -4.27 8.92 12.24
CA VAL A 672 -4.69 8.71 13.63
C VAL A 672 -4.12 7.41 14.18
N VAL A 673 -3.98 7.35 15.51
CA VAL A 673 -3.74 6.13 16.29
C VAL A 673 -4.90 6.00 17.28
N LEU A 674 -5.61 4.88 17.19
CA LEU A 674 -6.85 4.62 17.93
C LEU A 674 -6.67 3.42 18.86
N GLU A 675 -6.74 3.63 20.17
CA GLU A 675 -6.82 2.53 21.13
C GLU A 675 -8.18 1.83 21.03
N LEU A 676 -8.19 0.49 20.99
CA LEU A 676 -9.42 -0.27 21.10
C LEU A 676 -9.88 -0.34 22.57
N VAL A 677 -11.04 0.25 22.86
CA VAL A 677 -11.61 0.32 24.21
C VAL A 677 -13.00 -0.33 24.27
N PRO A 678 -13.52 -0.66 25.48
CA PRO A 678 -14.85 -1.27 25.60
C PRO A 678 -15.97 -0.45 24.95
N GLU A 679 -17.02 -1.13 24.49
CA GLU A 679 -18.19 -0.47 23.92
C GLU A 679 -18.77 0.62 24.86
N GLY A 680 -18.93 1.83 24.33
CA GLY A 680 -19.44 2.98 25.06
C GLY A 680 -18.40 3.72 25.91
N GLU A 681 -17.14 3.30 25.87
CA GLU A 681 -15.97 4.07 26.29
C GLU A 681 -15.29 4.73 25.06
N GLY A 682 -14.38 5.67 25.30
CA GLY A 682 -13.75 6.46 24.23
C GLY A 682 -14.65 7.57 23.68
N VAL A 683 -14.44 7.92 22.41
CA VAL A 683 -15.18 8.95 21.67
C VAL A 683 -15.89 8.37 20.44
N PRO A 684 -16.97 9.00 19.96
CA PRO A 684 -17.55 8.65 18.67
C PRO A 684 -16.52 8.82 17.54
N LEU A 685 -16.49 7.89 16.58
CA LEU A 685 -15.55 7.92 15.46
C LEU A 685 -15.65 9.22 14.63
N ASP A 686 -16.84 9.80 14.53
CA ASP A 686 -17.08 11.07 13.85
C ASP A 686 -16.52 12.29 14.60
N GLU A 687 -16.23 12.16 15.90
CA GLU A 687 -15.63 13.22 16.73
C GLU A 687 -14.09 13.13 16.77
N VAL A 688 -13.49 12.04 16.30
CA VAL A 688 -12.01 11.83 16.29
C VAL A 688 -11.27 12.94 15.50
N GLN A 689 -11.93 13.57 14.52
CA GLN A 689 -11.33 14.60 13.67
C GLN A 689 -11.73 16.03 13.99
N GLU A 690 -12.62 16.27 14.95
CA GLU A 690 -12.93 17.63 15.40
C GLU A 690 -11.81 18.16 16.31
N VAL A 691 -10.59 18.26 15.77
CA VAL A 691 -9.58 19.14 16.36
C VAL A 691 -10.17 20.54 16.22
N GLU A 692 -10.55 21.14 17.35
CA GLU A 692 -11.04 22.50 17.39
C GLU A 692 -10.02 23.38 16.66
N GLU A 693 -10.43 23.96 15.52
CA GLU A 693 -9.80 25.20 15.04
C GLU A 693 -9.92 26.15 16.22
N ASP A 694 -8.86 26.26 17.02
CA ASP A 694 -8.73 27.26 18.06
C ASP A 694 -9.13 28.58 17.39
N ASP A 695 -10.31 29.11 17.76
CA ASP A 695 -10.81 30.40 17.34
C ASP A 695 -9.64 31.36 17.58
N GLU A 696 -8.90 31.74 16.53
CA GLU A 696 -7.91 32.80 16.61
C GLU A 696 -8.69 34.01 17.13
N GLU A 697 -8.57 34.29 18.44
CA GLU A 697 -9.14 35.50 19.03
C GLU A 697 -8.50 36.65 18.26
N GLU A 698 -9.28 37.22 17.34
CA GLU A 698 -8.92 38.41 16.60
C GLU A 698 -8.31 39.41 17.59
N PRO A 699 -7.07 39.89 17.37
CA PRO A 699 -6.43 40.75 18.34
C PRO A 699 -7.26 42.03 18.44
N ASP A 700 -7.88 42.23 19.61
CA ASP A 700 -8.69 43.39 19.98
C ASP A 700 -8.12 44.67 19.34
N GLU A 701 -8.86 45.24 18.37
CA GLU A 701 -8.53 46.53 17.81
C GLU A 701 -8.37 47.55 18.95
N PRO A 702 -7.26 48.29 19.04
CA PRO A 702 -7.11 49.29 20.08
C PRO A 702 -8.14 50.39 19.87
N GLU A 703 -9.06 50.55 20.83
CA GLU A 703 -10.04 51.63 20.86
C GLU A 703 -9.34 52.98 20.63
N ASN A 704 -9.64 53.58 19.48
CA ASN A 704 -9.20 54.91 19.08
C ASN A 704 -9.92 55.96 19.95
N ASP A 705 -9.35 56.27 21.11
CA ASP A 705 -9.81 57.35 21.97
C ASP A 705 -9.31 58.70 21.41
N VAL A 706 -10.24 59.41 20.78
CA VAL A 706 -10.03 60.73 20.18
C VAL A 706 -9.83 61.78 21.29
N ALA A 707 -8.67 62.44 21.30
CA ALA A 707 -8.47 63.70 22.03
C ALA A 707 -7.81 64.77 21.13
N ASP A 708 -8.54 65.88 21.01
CA ASP A 708 -8.30 67.09 20.23
C ASP A 708 -6.95 67.82 20.45
N ASP A 709 -6.48 68.43 19.35
CA ASP A 709 -5.80 69.72 19.15
C ASP A 709 -4.51 70.07 19.95
N GLU A 710 -3.39 70.27 19.23
CA GLU A 710 -2.82 71.60 18.94
C GLU A 710 -1.59 71.51 17.99
N GLU A 711 -1.69 72.15 16.81
CA GLU A 711 -0.58 72.50 15.89
C GLU A 711 0.10 73.85 16.29
N PRO A 712 1.21 74.34 15.67
CA PRO A 712 2.08 73.78 14.60
C PRO A 712 3.61 73.98 14.87
N ASP A 713 4.46 73.50 13.95
CA ASP A 713 5.51 74.31 13.29
C ASP A 713 6.32 73.45 12.30
N GLU A 714 6.24 73.76 10.99
CA GLU A 714 7.23 73.35 9.98
C GLU A 714 8.46 74.28 10.00
N PRO A 715 9.61 73.87 9.41
CA PRO A 715 9.80 74.27 8.01
C PRO A 715 10.54 73.25 7.10
N GLU A 716 9.98 73.10 5.90
CA GLU A 716 10.58 73.11 4.55
C GLU A 716 11.97 72.49 4.22
N ASN A 717 11.91 71.64 3.17
CA ASN A 717 12.75 71.56 1.95
C ASN A 717 14.19 71.01 1.97
N ASP A 718 14.43 69.93 1.21
CA ASP A 718 15.17 69.89 -0.08
C ASP A 718 15.30 68.39 -0.52
N VAL A 719 14.59 67.87 -1.52
CA VAL A 719 14.83 67.85 -3.00
C VAL A 719 16.00 66.97 -3.48
N ALA A 720 15.65 66.04 -4.40
CA ALA A 720 16.43 65.35 -5.46
C ALA A 720 17.35 64.20 -5.01
N ASP A 721 17.28 62.96 -5.51
CA ASP A 721 17.01 62.31 -6.82
C ASP A 721 18.28 61.54 -7.22
N ASP A 722 18.05 60.27 -7.53
CA ASP A 722 18.66 59.46 -8.59
C ASP A 722 20.11 58.93 -8.53
N GLU A 723 20.12 57.60 -8.63
CA GLU A 723 20.92 56.72 -9.51
C GLU A 723 22.34 56.25 -9.10
N GLU A 724 22.46 54.92 -9.06
CA GLU A 724 23.60 54.05 -9.45
C GLU A 724 24.47 54.64 -10.58
N PRO A 725 25.78 54.28 -10.78
CA PRO A 725 26.22 52.89 -10.98
C PRO A 725 27.72 52.54 -10.75
N ASP A 726 28.05 51.30 -11.13
CA ASP A 726 29.27 50.76 -11.79
C ASP A 726 30.48 50.23 -11.00
N GLU A 727 30.92 49.04 -11.46
CA GLU A 727 32.15 48.28 -11.16
C GLU A 727 33.47 49.04 -11.43
N PRO A 728 34.64 48.44 -11.10
CA PRO A 728 35.47 47.93 -12.21
C PRO A 728 36.35 46.69 -11.93
N GLU A 729 36.69 45.99 -13.02
CA GLU A 729 37.74 44.96 -13.18
C GLU A 729 39.19 45.50 -13.37
N ASN A 730 40.14 44.56 -13.16
CA ASN A 730 41.45 44.31 -13.82
C ASN A 730 42.74 45.04 -13.39
N ASP A 731 43.77 44.30 -12.92
CA ASP A 731 44.77 43.59 -13.78
C ASP A 731 46.03 43.09 -12.98
N VAL A 732 46.34 41.79 -13.14
CA VAL A 732 47.62 41.15 -13.58
C VAL A 732 48.96 41.36 -12.82
N ALA A 733 49.62 40.24 -12.42
CA ALA A 733 50.93 39.79 -12.96
C ALA A 733 51.47 38.47 -12.37
N ASP A 734 51.89 37.60 -13.29
CA ASP A 734 52.53 36.28 -13.23
C ASP A 734 53.92 36.20 -12.54
N GLU A 735 54.36 35.01 -12.13
CA GLU A 735 55.34 34.17 -12.88
C GLU A 735 55.81 32.92 -12.09
N ASP A 736 55.87 31.84 -12.87
CA ASP A 736 56.39 30.47 -12.74
C ASP A 736 57.69 30.21 -11.93
N GLU A 737 57.85 28.98 -11.41
CA GLU A 737 58.87 27.99 -11.88
C GLU A 737 59.01 26.77 -10.91
N GLU A 738 58.64 25.58 -11.39
CA GLU A 738 59.26 24.28 -11.07
C GLU A 738 60.64 24.22 -11.77
N PRO A 739 61.69 23.48 -11.32
CA PRO A 739 61.67 22.01 -11.53
C PRO A 739 62.64 21.08 -10.72
N GLU A 740 62.42 19.78 -10.93
CA GLU A 740 63.36 18.63 -10.99
C GLU A 740 63.89 17.90 -9.72
N ASN A 741 63.60 16.58 -9.72
CA ASN A 741 64.44 15.42 -9.42
C ASN A 741 65.32 15.39 -8.15
N ASP A 742 65.10 14.39 -7.28
CA ASP A 742 66.20 13.48 -6.92
C ASP A 742 65.70 12.11 -6.43
N VAL A 743 66.48 11.11 -6.84
CA VAL A 743 66.36 9.65 -6.64
C VAL A 743 67.00 9.26 -5.30
N ALA A 744 66.42 8.30 -4.57
CA ALA A 744 67.18 7.33 -3.78
C ALA A 744 66.35 6.09 -3.39
N ASP A 745 66.70 4.97 -4.02
CA ASP A 745 66.53 3.59 -3.55
C ASP A 745 67.32 3.31 -2.25
N GLU A 746 67.08 2.10 -1.71
CA GLU A 746 67.84 1.31 -0.72
C GLU A 746 67.35 1.42 0.73
N ASP A 747 67.20 0.35 1.51
CA ASP A 747 67.06 -1.11 1.37
C ASP A 747 67.05 -1.65 2.83
N ASP A 748 66.80 -2.95 2.98
CA ASP A 748 67.12 -3.83 4.12
C ASP A 748 66.15 -3.83 5.33
N GLU A 749 65.69 -4.97 5.85
CA GLU A 749 65.90 -6.40 5.55
C GLU A 749 64.83 -7.24 6.27
#